data_AF-A0A9J7N3S4-F1
#
_entry.id   AF-A0A9J7N3S4-F1
#
_cell.length_a   1.000
_cell.length_b   1.000
_cell.length_c   1.000
_cell.angle_alpha   90.00
_cell.angle_beta   90.00
_cell.angle_gamma   90.00
#
_symmetry.space_group_name_H-M   'P 1'
#
loop_
_entity.id
_entity.type
_entity.pdbx_description
1 polymer ?
#
loop_
_entity_poly.entity_id
_entity_poly.type
_entity_poly.pdbx_seq_one_letter_code
_entity_poly.pdbx_strand_id
1 'polypeptide(L)'
;MACLHVILVTFALMLGGPGYGNASTRDLDGYRYRTFTTERNYDQAQATCVSYGGHLAHIKSSRQQSVLANMAAVDGGESYWIGLTDRQSEGAWRWTDGTRAYYTNWSPENPDNGDGNQDCANLWNKYDFTHWDDLQCDFWINFICQTDINECSSNNGGCDHNCVNTDGSYRCTCRNGYQQSGSRCIDINECSSNKGGCDHNCENTVGSYDCTCRDGYQESGSRCIDVNECHNNNGGCSHNCENDVGSYHCTCRDGYQLSGSTNCTDIDECASDPCRNEGTCQDLINKYRCDCSPGWTGVTCEADVNECDANNGQGSCDPNNGICQNSPGSYKCWCKVGFDLKEDQHGCKDTDECLDNDGRGPCDHICTDMFGSYRCSCRDGYSTGSDGFSCVDNDDCRSYPCENGATCLDGGGNYTCQCLSGFKGDNCEFAPCSEDFPPPEHGSATCAATTSGGQFCTVACESQHEFACTPADGYSCDLAGQWHELGRTTCPDRLTENAPWPDCSRSHYTGYPRQKSEVDFYFDGDCQSNNANIIQMFERLFNTLDGAATSGSGTCNIENVNVACGSTTRSVAYPRSGPGFVVQFDIVAVSTLPADQITAVDQGDLMFLLGGTAYEIEDKIYSGEFFMTIDGRRAEGLYFAMTAPPAFEADCQDGQMTVIENFSAYCLECPKGTFKPADNTSCVKCDYQEYQDEEGQSSCKFCPAGTNAVFRGAKDIADCTAHCVGDESPCADCHLVSGSFRCKCANGWVGSSDGLVCGRDGDMDGFSDAPISCGNETCILDNCPGEHNPDQLDMDNDGKGDVCDDDIDGDGVSNDQDNCPMDPNPDQIDSDGDGIGSLCDNCVSTPNPGQANSGDGATGDACRAVLEEVIAKLCENLPDGSFRPHPHDCSMYVQCHQAGHDAVFNCPPATRWSQELLTCASSDQVTCG
;
A
#
# COMPACT_ATOMS: atom_id res chain seq x y z
N MET A 1 6.29 37.38 6.63
CA MET A 1 5.78 38.28 5.57
C MET A 1 6.33 37.78 4.25
N ALA A 2 5.47 37.68 3.22
CA ALA A 2 5.69 37.05 1.91
C ALA A 2 5.72 35.51 1.88
N CYS A 3 4.60 34.87 2.24
CA CYS A 3 4.10 33.58 1.72
C CYS A 3 2.73 33.27 2.35
N LEU A 4 1.78 34.20 2.20
CA LEU A 4 0.45 34.11 2.81
C LEU A 4 -0.59 34.81 1.93
N HIS A 5 -0.73 34.45 0.64
CA HIS A 5 -1.70 35.07 -0.27
C HIS A 5 -2.20 34.17 -1.45
N VAL A 6 -2.07 32.84 -1.39
CA VAL A 6 -2.56 31.94 -2.47
C VAL A 6 -3.50 30.82 -1.99
N ILE A 7 -3.84 30.71 -0.71
CA ILE A 7 -4.83 29.73 -0.22
C ILE A 7 -5.91 30.46 0.55
N LEU A 8 -6.76 31.23 -0.16
CA LEU A 8 -7.95 31.89 0.40
C LEU A 8 -8.96 32.31 -0.69
N VAL A 9 -9.02 31.62 -1.84
CA VAL A 9 -9.98 31.94 -2.93
C VAL A 9 -10.85 30.74 -3.37
N THR A 10 -10.70 29.55 -2.78
CA THR A 10 -11.50 28.38 -3.20
C THR A 10 -12.32 27.68 -2.11
N PHE A 11 -12.39 28.26 -0.91
CA PHE A 11 -13.23 27.73 0.19
C PHE A 11 -14.13 28.77 0.87
N ALA A 12 -14.33 29.93 0.24
CA ALA A 12 -15.15 31.03 0.74
C ALA A 12 -16.44 31.24 -0.08
N LEU A 13 -17.15 30.14 -0.37
CA LEU A 13 -18.55 30.17 -0.82
C LEU A 13 -19.51 29.39 0.09
N MET A 14 -19.02 28.84 1.21
CA MET A 14 -19.84 28.18 2.21
C MET A 14 -19.48 28.78 3.59
N LEU A 15 -20.42 29.56 4.13
CA LEU A 15 -20.52 30.07 5.51
C LEU A 15 -19.60 31.23 5.96
N GLY A 16 -20.16 32.45 5.90
CA GLY A 16 -20.07 33.42 7.00
C GLY A 16 -19.00 34.52 6.94
N GLY A 17 -19.27 35.61 6.22
CA GLY A 17 -18.65 36.94 6.43
C GLY A 17 -19.72 37.98 6.83
N PRO A 18 -19.37 39.03 7.59
CA PRO A 18 -20.28 39.61 8.60
C PRO A 18 -21.34 40.55 8.03
N GLY A 19 -22.60 40.24 8.34
CA GLY A 19 -23.70 41.19 8.51
C GLY A 19 -24.39 41.67 7.24
N TYR A 20 -25.19 40.83 6.58
CA TYR A 20 -26.51 41.10 5.97
C TYR A 20 -27.10 39.71 5.60
N GLY A 21 -28.39 39.48 5.86
CA GLY A 21 -29.03 38.15 5.94
C GLY A 21 -28.71 37.17 4.80
N ASN A 22 -28.54 35.89 5.14
CA ASN A 22 -28.28 34.79 4.21
C ASN A 22 -29.38 34.74 3.13
N ALA A 23 -28.96 34.66 1.86
CA ALA A 23 -29.82 34.51 0.68
C ALA A 23 -29.64 33.12 0.10
N SER A 24 -30.70 32.30 0.07
CA SER A 24 -30.69 31.02 -0.66
C SER A 24 -30.65 31.26 -2.17
N THR A 25 -29.94 30.40 -2.90
CA THR A 25 -29.83 30.45 -4.38
C THR A 25 -30.09 29.06 -4.95
N ARG A 26 -30.85 28.95 -6.05
CA ARG A 26 -31.14 27.67 -6.71
C ARG A 26 -31.34 27.83 -8.22
N ASP A 27 -30.84 26.87 -8.98
CA ASP A 27 -30.98 26.83 -10.43
C ASP A 27 -32.14 25.88 -10.80
N LEU A 28 -33.07 26.34 -11.62
CA LEU A 28 -34.26 25.58 -12.05
C LEU A 28 -34.73 26.08 -13.42
N ASP A 29 -35.00 25.15 -14.33
CA ASP A 29 -35.59 25.39 -15.66
C ASP A 29 -34.87 26.48 -16.50
N GLY A 30 -33.54 26.50 -16.47
CA GLY A 30 -32.72 27.49 -17.21
C GLY A 30 -32.53 28.82 -16.49
N TYR A 31 -33.03 28.97 -15.27
CA TYR A 31 -32.92 30.19 -14.49
C TYR A 31 -32.29 29.96 -13.12
N ARG A 32 -31.62 30.99 -12.62
CA ARG A 32 -31.09 31.07 -11.27
C ARG A 32 -31.97 31.96 -10.42
N TYR A 33 -32.55 31.39 -9.38
CA TYR A 33 -33.37 32.06 -8.38
C TYR A 33 -32.55 32.40 -7.15
N ARG A 34 -32.80 33.56 -6.56
CA ARG A 34 -32.16 34.02 -5.33
C ARG A 34 -33.16 34.76 -4.46
N THR A 35 -33.25 34.39 -3.19
CA THR A 35 -34.05 35.12 -2.20
C THR A 35 -33.27 36.31 -1.64
N PHE A 36 -33.99 37.32 -1.18
CA PHE A 36 -33.43 38.45 -0.47
C PHE A 36 -34.26 38.74 0.77
N THR A 37 -33.65 38.62 1.94
CA THR A 37 -34.26 38.87 3.26
C THR A 37 -34.18 40.35 3.69
N THR A 38 -33.70 41.22 2.79
CA THR A 38 -33.72 42.66 3.02
C THR A 38 -35.00 43.22 2.45
N GLU A 39 -35.96 43.53 3.31
CA GLU A 39 -37.29 43.98 2.90
C GLU A 39 -37.25 45.22 1.98
N ARG A 40 -38.09 45.20 0.94
CA ARG A 40 -38.26 46.24 -0.07
C ARG A 40 -39.71 46.31 -0.50
N ASN A 41 -40.13 47.48 -1.00
CA ASN A 41 -41.37 47.57 -1.76
C ASN A 41 -41.20 46.95 -3.16
N TYR A 42 -42.30 46.68 -3.85
CA TYR A 42 -42.29 45.93 -5.11
C TYR A 42 -41.37 46.56 -6.16
N ASP A 43 -41.47 47.87 -6.36
CA ASP A 43 -40.69 48.60 -7.37
C ASP A 43 -39.19 48.59 -7.03
N GLN A 44 -38.81 48.71 -5.76
CA GLN A 44 -37.42 48.60 -5.32
C GLN A 44 -36.89 47.17 -5.41
N ALA A 45 -37.73 46.18 -5.12
CA ALA A 45 -37.38 44.76 -5.26
C ALA A 45 -37.11 44.43 -6.73
N GLN A 46 -38.01 44.84 -7.63
CA GLN A 46 -37.83 44.69 -9.08
C GLN A 46 -36.57 45.41 -9.57
N ALA A 47 -36.32 46.66 -9.15
CA ALA A 47 -35.11 47.38 -9.51
C ALA A 47 -33.84 46.68 -9.01
N THR A 48 -33.90 46.06 -7.84
CA THR A 48 -32.79 45.27 -7.29
C THR A 48 -32.53 44.05 -8.16
N CYS A 49 -33.56 43.28 -8.52
CA CYS A 49 -33.39 42.13 -9.41
C CYS A 49 -32.85 42.51 -10.80
N VAL A 50 -33.31 43.63 -11.36
CA VAL A 50 -32.78 44.18 -12.62
C VAL A 50 -31.30 44.54 -12.51
N SER A 51 -30.85 45.06 -11.36
CA SER A 51 -29.42 45.34 -11.14
C SER A 51 -28.53 44.09 -11.14
N TYR A 52 -29.11 42.92 -10.84
CA TYR A 52 -28.45 41.62 -10.95
C TYR A 52 -28.61 40.96 -12.33
N GLY A 53 -29.15 41.67 -13.32
CA GLY A 53 -29.35 41.15 -14.68
C GLY A 53 -30.60 40.28 -14.83
N GLY A 54 -31.57 40.42 -13.92
CA GLY A 54 -32.79 39.60 -13.88
C GLY A 54 -34.05 40.40 -13.61
N HIS A 55 -35.04 39.75 -13.00
CA HIS A 55 -36.32 40.33 -12.60
C HIS A 55 -36.89 39.59 -11.40
N LEU A 56 -37.97 40.10 -10.79
CA LEU A 56 -38.72 39.34 -9.78
C LEU A 56 -39.23 38.02 -10.37
N ALA A 57 -39.17 36.95 -9.58
CA ALA A 57 -39.41 35.58 -10.03
C ALA A 57 -40.76 35.40 -10.74
N HIS A 58 -40.74 34.74 -11.90
CA HIS A 58 -41.94 34.28 -12.59
C HIS A 58 -42.18 32.82 -12.26
N ILE A 59 -43.39 32.50 -11.83
CA ILE A 59 -43.77 31.15 -11.44
C ILE A 59 -44.76 30.61 -12.47
N LYS A 60 -44.28 29.74 -13.35
CA LYS A 60 -45.01 29.26 -14.53
C LYS A 60 -45.48 27.81 -14.39
N SER A 61 -45.13 27.12 -13.30
CA SER A 61 -45.53 25.74 -13.01
C SER A 61 -45.63 25.46 -11.50
N SER A 62 -46.36 24.40 -11.13
CA SER A 62 -46.42 23.88 -9.76
C SER A 62 -45.04 23.49 -9.21
N ARG A 63 -44.16 22.94 -10.06
CA ARG A 63 -42.78 22.61 -9.69
C ARG A 63 -41.98 23.86 -9.29
N GLN A 64 -42.08 24.93 -10.06
CA GLN A 64 -41.44 26.21 -9.72
C GLN A 64 -42.01 26.77 -8.42
N GLN A 65 -43.32 26.65 -8.23
CA GLN A 65 -43.98 27.09 -7.00
C GLN A 65 -43.41 26.40 -5.77
N SER A 66 -43.37 25.06 -5.76
CA SER A 66 -42.85 24.30 -4.62
C SER A 66 -41.38 24.62 -4.33
N VAL A 67 -40.54 24.79 -5.36
CA VAL A 67 -39.12 25.09 -5.16
C VAL A 67 -38.92 26.48 -4.54
N LEU A 68 -39.59 27.50 -5.06
CA LEU A 68 -39.45 28.87 -4.58
C LEU A 68 -40.07 29.06 -3.20
N ALA A 69 -41.17 28.36 -2.91
CA ALA A 69 -41.80 28.38 -1.59
C ALA A 69 -40.94 27.71 -0.52
N ASN A 70 -40.27 26.60 -0.85
CA ASN A 70 -39.28 26.01 0.04
C ASN A 70 -38.06 26.92 0.26
N MET A 71 -37.55 27.59 -0.79
CA MET A 71 -36.46 28.57 -0.63
C MET A 71 -36.86 29.69 0.34
N ALA A 72 -38.06 30.24 0.17
CA ALA A 72 -38.63 31.25 1.06
C ALA A 72 -38.77 30.77 2.51
N ALA A 73 -39.17 29.50 2.71
CA ALA A 73 -39.33 28.88 4.02
C ALA A 73 -37.99 28.68 4.74
N VAL A 74 -36.96 28.20 4.05
CA VAL A 74 -35.60 28.01 4.61
C VAL A 74 -35.02 29.33 5.12
N ASP A 75 -35.26 30.42 4.40
CA ASP A 75 -34.77 31.74 4.78
C ASP A 75 -35.63 32.44 5.86
N GLY A 76 -36.73 31.80 6.31
CA GLY A 76 -37.52 32.21 7.47
C GLY A 76 -38.38 33.47 7.29
N GLY A 77 -38.60 33.91 6.05
CA GLY A 77 -39.40 35.12 5.75
C GLY A 77 -40.90 34.84 5.65
N GLU A 78 -41.75 35.70 6.21
CA GLU A 78 -43.21 35.50 6.19
C GLU A 78 -43.86 35.77 4.82
N SER A 79 -43.22 36.58 3.95
CA SER A 79 -43.74 36.93 2.63
C SER A 79 -42.64 37.35 1.68
N TYR A 80 -42.76 36.97 0.40
CA TYR A 80 -41.80 37.31 -0.64
C TYR A 80 -42.47 37.85 -1.90
N TRP A 81 -42.05 39.01 -2.39
CA TRP A 81 -42.48 39.50 -3.71
C TRP A 81 -42.08 38.53 -4.82
N ILE A 82 -43.07 38.22 -5.66
CA ILE A 82 -42.90 37.55 -6.94
C ILE A 82 -43.27 38.52 -8.05
N GLY A 83 -42.85 38.23 -9.28
CA GLY A 83 -42.94 39.18 -10.39
C GLY A 83 -44.34 39.37 -10.98
N LEU A 84 -45.41 39.16 -10.23
CA LEU A 84 -46.79 39.23 -10.72
C LEU A 84 -47.51 40.47 -10.18
N THR A 85 -48.21 41.19 -11.08
CA THR A 85 -48.94 42.43 -10.75
C THR A 85 -50.10 42.65 -11.72
N ASP A 86 -51.17 43.30 -11.30
CA ASP A 86 -52.28 43.74 -12.16
C ASP A 86 -52.42 45.27 -12.26
N ARG A 87 -51.42 46.04 -11.80
CA ARG A 87 -51.34 47.53 -11.85
C ARG A 87 -51.72 48.15 -13.20
N GLN A 88 -51.53 47.43 -14.30
CA GLN A 88 -51.85 47.93 -15.65
C GLN A 88 -53.34 47.80 -16.00
N SER A 89 -54.03 46.82 -15.42
CA SER A 89 -55.43 46.49 -15.68
C SER A 89 -55.93 45.62 -14.54
N GLU A 90 -56.71 46.22 -13.64
CA GLU A 90 -57.41 45.55 -12.54
C GLU A 90 -57.97 44.17 -12.94
N GLY A 91 -57.63 43.14 -12.17
CA GLY A 91 -58.03 41.75 -12.40
C GLY A 91 -57.33 41.04 -13.56
N ALA A 92 -56.35 41.68 -14.21
CA ALA A 92 -55.57 41.10 -15.30
C ALA A 92 -54.07 41.01 -14.96
N TRP A 93 -53.74 40.07 -14.09
CA TRP A 93 -52.39 39.76 -13.63
C TRP A 93 -51.39 39.47 -14.76
N ARG A 94 -50.23 40.13 -14.68
CA ARG A 94 -49.12 40.02 -15.61
C ARG A 94 -47.79 39.90 -14.88
N TRP A 95 -46.90 39.13 -15.48
CA TRP A 95 -45.52 39.04 -15.04
C TRP A 95 -44.76 40.34 -15.35
N THR A 96 -43.63 40.58 -14.70
CA THR A 96 -42.79 41.77 -14.91
C THR A 96 -42.22 41.89 -16.33
N ASP A 97 -42.25 40.82 -17.13
CA ASP A 97 -41.95 40.84 -18.58
C ASP A 97 -43.17 41.22 -19.46
N GLY A 98 -44.35 41.42 -18.85
CA GLY A 98 -45.61 41.77 -19.50
C GLY A 98 -46.45 40.58 -19.97
N THR A 99 -45.96 39.34 -19.84
CA THR A 99 -46.70 38.13 -20.19
C THR A 99 -47.86 37.89 -19.21
N ARG A 100 -48.91 37.18 -19.64
CA ARG A 100 -50.05 36.84 -18.77
C ARG A 100 -49.68 35.67 -17.86
N ALA A 101 -50.21 35.66 -16.64
CA ALA A 101 -50.18 34.47 -15.79
C ALA A 101 -51.09 33.39 -16.36
N TYR A 102 -50.53 32.22 -16.66
CA TYR A 102 -51.28 31.02 -17.06
C TYR A 102 -51.42 30.00 -15.93
N TYR A 103 -50.52 30.08 -14.95
CA TYR A 103 -50.53 29.30 -13.72
C TYR A 103 -50.69 30.29 -12.56
N THR A 104 -51.54 29.96 -11.60
CA THR A 104 -51.78 30.77 -10.40
C THR A 104 -52.02 29.87 -9.20
N ASN A 105 -51.48 30.22 -8.04
CA ASN A 105 -51.64 29.46 -6.80
C ASN A 105 -52.18 30.31 -5.65
N TRP A 106 -53.27 31.03 -5.89
CA TRP A 106 -53.85 31.96 -4.93
C TRP A 106 -54.34 31.25 -3.66
N SER A 107 -54.17 31.90 -2.50
CA SER A 107 -54.80 31.48 -1.26
C SER A 107 -56.33 31.44 -1.40
N PRO A 108 -57.04 30.64 -0.58
CA PRO A 108 -58.50 30.67 -0.53
C PRO A 108 -59.02 32.10 -0.35
N GLU A 109 -60.01 32.47 -1.16
CA GLU A 109 -60.62 33.82 -1.22
C GLU A 109 -59.76 34.90 -1.92
N ASN A 110 -58.56 34.57 -2.40
CA ASN A 110 -57.68 35.48 -3.14
C ASN A 110 -57.68 35.21 -4.67
N PRO A 111 -57.29 36.19 -5.50
CA PRO A 111 -56.92 37.55 -5.13
C PRO A 111 -58.13 38.33 -4.58
N ASP A 112 -57.99 38.90 -3.39
CA ASP A 112 -59.08 39.63 -2.74
C ASP A 112 -59.01 41.11 -3.12
N ASN A 113 -59.90 41.52 -4.02
CA ASN A 113 -59.97 42.89 -4.50
C ASN A 113 -60.56 43.88 -3.47
N GLY A 114 -60.24 43.70 -2.19
CA GLY A 114 -60.89 44.29 -1.03
C GLY A 114 -60.88 45.82 -0.97
N ASP A 115 -60.01 46.50 -1.73
CA ASP A 115 -59.95 47.96 -1.79
C ASP A 115 -59.53 48.58 -3.15
N GLY A 116 -59.26 47.77 -4.18
CA GLY A 116 -58.80 48.22 -5.52
C GLY A 116 -57.40 48.83 -5.54
N ASN A 117 -56.55 48.54 -4.55
CA ASN A 117 -55.14 48.98 -4.52
C ASN A 117 -54.14 47.85 -4.20
N GLN A 118 -54.59 46.59 -4.08
CA GLN A 118 -53.75 45.41 -3.84
C GLN A 118 -53.20 44.83 -5.16
N ASP A 119 -52.33 45.60 -5.82
CA ASP A 119 -52.00 45.29 -7.21
C ASP A 119 -50.77 44.38 -7.41
N CYS A 120 -50.18 43.85 -6.33
CA CYS A 120 -48.91 43.11 -6.37
C CYS A 120 -48.99 41.79 -5.63
N ALA A 121 -48.51 40.71 -6.27
CA ALA A 121 -48.58 39.37 -5.68
C ALA A 121 -47.32 39.05 -4.87
N ASN A 122 -47.51 38.41 -3.73
CA ASN A 122 -46.45 37.80 -2.95
C ASN A 122 -46.72 36.31 -2.73
N LEU A 123 -45.63 35.59 -2.49
CA LEU A 123 -45.64 34.25 -1.93
C LEU A 123 -45.82 34.38 -0.41
N TRP A 124 -46.85 33.76 0.16
CA TRP A 124 -47.24 33.92 1.57
C TRP A 124 -46.88 32.68 2.42
N ASN A 125 -46.26 32.89 3.59
CA ASN A 125 -45.61 31.85 4.40
C ASN A 125 -46.16 31.74 5.84
N LYS A 126 -47.46 32.00 6.07
CA LYS A 126 -48.01 32.07 7.44
C LYS A 126 -48.68 30.79 7.96
N TYR A 127 -49.20 29.92 7.08
CA TYR A 127 -50.00 28.77 7.51
C TYR A 127 -49.79 27.44 6.73
N ASP A 128 -49.41 27.47 5.45
CA ASP A 128 -49.27 26.24 4.62
C ASP A 128 -48.12 26.30 3.57
N PHE A 129 -47.18 27.22 3.76
CA PHE A 129 -45.95 27.37 2.97
C PHE A 129 -46.11 27.58 1.46
N THR A 130 -47.30 27.81 0.88
CA THR A 130 -47.43 27.53 -0.56
C THR A 130 -48.39 28.38 -1.37
N HIS A 131 -49.10 29.35 -0.81
CA HIS A 131 -50.07 30.13 -1.59
C HIS A 131 -49.62 31.56 -1.91
N TRP A 132 -50.25 32.14 -2.92
CA TRP A 132 -50.06 33.54 -3.31
C TRP A 132 -51.13 34.40 -2.69
N ASP A 133 -50.72 35.60 -2.30
CA ASP A 133 -51.59 36.63 -1.76
C ASP A 133 -51.38 37.92 -2.56
N ASP A 134 -52.37 38.80 -2.57
CA ASP A 134 -52.31 40.10 -3.21
C ASP A 134 -52.22 41.21 -2.16
N LEU A 135 -51.17 42.02 -2.26
CA LEU A 135 -50.85 43.07 -1.31
C LEU A 135 -50.65 44.40 -2.05
N GLN A 136 -50.79 45.49 -1.30
CA GLN A 136 -50.42 46.80 -1.81
C GLN A 136 -48.92 46.81 -2.13
N CYS A 137 -48.56 47.26 -3.33
CA CYS A 137 -47.17 47.22 -3.82
C CYS A 137 -46.14 47.98 -2.96
N ASP A 138 -46.62 48.85 -2.06
CA ASP A 138 -45.80 49.67 -1.16
C ASP A 138 -45.38 48.94 0.14
N PHE A 139 -45.88 47.72 0.39
CA PHE A 139 -45.46 46.91 1.53
C PHE A 139 -43.97 46.54 1.46
N TRP A 140 -43.30 46.55 2.61
CA TRP A 140 -41.90 46.18 2.71
C TRP A 140 -41.82 44.73 3.14
N ILE A 141 -41.52 43.85 2.17
CA ILE A 141 -41.36 42.42 2.41
C ILE A 141 -40.14 41.89 1.66
N ASN A 142 -39.78 40.64 1.90
CA ASN A 142 -38.69 39.97 1.21
C ASN A 142 -39.02 39.79 -0.27
N PHE A 143 -38.08 39.33 -1.09
CA PHE A 143 -38.34 39.13 -2.52
C PHE A 143 -37.45 38.07 -3.15
N ILE A 144 -37.88 37.53 -4.30
CA ILE A 144 -37.14 36.52 -5.04
C ILE A 144 -36.78 37.08 -6.42
N CYS A 145 -35.50 37.09 -6.74
CA CYS A 145 -35.01 37.41 -8.07
C CYS A 145 -34.79 36.15 -8.88
N GLN A 146 -35.06 36.24 -10.18
CA GLN A 146 -34.75 35.25 -11.20
C GLN A 146 -33.81 35.87 -12.23
N THR A 147 -32.75 35.14 -12.58
CA THR A 147 -31.74 35.53 -13.58
C THR A 147 -31.56 34.43 -14.61
N ASP A 148 -31.40 34.80 -15.87
CA ASP A 148 -31.09 33.86 -16.94
C ASP A 148 -29.72 33.20 -16.71
N ILE A 149 -29.65 31.87 -16.85
CA ILE A 149 -28.38 31.15 -16.81
C ILE A 149 -27.79 31.16 -18.21
N ASN A 150 -26.64 31.79 -18.40
CA ASN A 150 -25.97 31.75 -19.69
C ASN A 150 -25.23 30.42 -19.89
N GLU A 151 -25.90 29.42 -20.49
CA GLU A 151 -25.32 28.08 -20.66
C GLU A 151 -24.15 28.07 -21.64
N CYS A 152 -24.06 29.06 -22.55
CA CYS A 152 -22.92 29.21 -23.45
C CYS A 152 -21.62 29.60 -22.74
N SER A 153 -21.71 30.11 -21.50
CA SER A 153 -20.52 30.46 -20.70
C SER A 153 -19.78 29.23 -20.19
N SER A 154 -20.46 28.08 -20.11
CA SER A 154 -19.87 26.80 -19.70
C SER A 154 -19.75 25.87 -20.89
N ASN A 155 -18.52 25.45 -21.22
CA ASN A 155 -18.22 24.51 -22.30
C ASN A 155 -18.98 24.77 -23.63
N ASN A 156 -19.16 26.04 -23.99
CA ASN A 156 -19.91 26.46 -25.20
C ASN A 156 -21.32 25.82 -25.28
N GLY A 157 -22.00 25.62 -24.14
CA GLY A 157 -23.30 24.94 -24.08
C GLY A 157 -23.30 23.51 -24.63
N GLY A 158 -22.14 22.86 -24.80
CA GLY A 158 -22.05 21.57 -25.49
C GLY A 158 -22.24 21.65 -27.02
N CYS A 159 -22.18 22.85 -27.60
CA CYS A 159 -22.20 23.05 -29.04
C CYS A 159 -20.82 22.78 -29.67
N ASP A 160 -20.80 22.08 -30.80
CA ASP A 160 -19.58 21.72 -31.53
C ASP A 160 -18.84 22.96 -32.10
N HIS A 161 -19.61 23.94 -32.61
CA HIS A 161 -19.04 25.19 -33.12
C HIS A 161 -19.43 26.42 -32.28
N ASN A 162 -20.63 26.96 -32.47
CA ASN A 162 -20.99 28.25 -31.86
C ASN A 162 -22.29 28.11 -31.06
N CYS A 163 -22.26 28.47 -29.77
CA CYS A 163 -23.44 28.58 -28.92
C CYS A 163 -24.01 30.00 -28.93
N VAL A 164 -25.34 30.11 -28.93
CA VAL A 164 -26.07 31.37 -28.83
C VAL A 164 -27.04 31.28 -27.65
N ASN A 165 -26.79 32.10 -26.62
CA ASN A 165 -27.62 32.15 -25.41
C ASN A 165 -28.97 32.81 -25.71
N THR A 166 -30.03 32.30 -25.08
CA THR A 166 -31.40 32.82 -25.16
C THR A 166 -32.03 32.84 -23.76
N ASP A 167 -33.11 33.59 -23.55
CA ASP A 167 -33.72 33.69 -22.22
C ASP A 167 -34.34 32.33 -21.79
N GLY A 168 -33.78 31.75 -20.74
CA GLY A 168 -34.08 30.42 -20.19
C GLY A 168 -33.60 29.24 -21.03
N SER A 169 -32.73 29.44 -22.04
CA SER A 169 -32.25 28.36 -22.92
C SER A 169 -31.06 28.77 -23.81
N TYR A 170 -30.58 27.88 -24.69
CA TYR A 170 -29.56 28.21 -25.69
C TYR A 170 -29.72 27.38 -26.98
N ARG A 171 -29.04 27.79 -28.06
CA ARG A 171 -29.00 27.01 -29.31
C ARG A 171 -27.63 27.00 -29.99
N CYS A 172 -27.32 25.92 -30.70
CA CYS A 172 -26.08 25.78 -31.46
C CYS A 172 -26.20 26.31 -32.90
N THR A 173 -25.07 26.71 -33.50
CA THR A 173 -24.93 27.08 -34.92
C THR A 173 -23.55 26.65 -35.46
N CYS A 174 -23.44 26.42 -36.78
CA CYS A 174 -22.21 25.90 -37.41
C CYS A 174 -21.42 26.95 -38.20
N ARG A 175 -20.10 26.77 -38.29
CA ARG A 175 -19.19 27.53 -39.17
C ARG A 175 -19.41 27.16 -40.63
N ASN A 176 -19.02 28.05 -41.55
CA ASN A 176 -19.04 27.77 -42.99
C ASN A 176 -18.19 26.53 -43.32
N GLY A 177 -18.62 25.72 -44.29
CA GLY A 177 -18.04 24.39 -44.58
C GLY A 177 -18.69 23.24 -43.82
N TYR A 178 -19.68 23.51 -42.95
CA TYR A 178 -20.36 22.50 -42.14
C TYR A 178 -21.87 22.68 -42.13
N GLN A 179 -22.60 21.57 -41.98
CA GLN A 179 -24.05 21.54 -41.80
C GLN A 179 -24.43 21.14 -40.37
N GLN A 180 -25.50 21.75 -39.84
CA GLN A 180 -25.95 21.51 -38.47
C GLN A 180 -26.79 20.24 -38.34
N SER A 181 -26.42 19.39 -37.38
CA SER A 181 -27.18 18.22 -36.96
C SER A 181 -27.21 18.14 -35.42
N GLY A 182 -28.30 18.65 -34.83
CA GLY A 182 -28.40 18.80 -33.37
C GLY A 182 -27.35 19.79 -32.83
N SER A 183 -26.56 19.36 -31.84
CA SER A 183 -25.43 20.11 -31.29
C SER A 183 -24.13 19.95 -32.12
N ARG A 184 -24.12 19.07 -33.13
CA ARG A 184 -22.93 18.72 -33.92
C ARG A 184 -22.92 19.40 -35.29
N CYS A 185 -21.72 19.68 -35.78
CA CYS A 185 -21.49 20.28 -37.08
C CYS A 185 -20.77 19.26 -37.98
N ILE A 186 -21.44 18.84 -39.04
CA ILE A 186 -20.93 17.80 -39.94
C ILE A 186 -20.28 18.48 -41.14
N ASP A 187 -19.07 18.05 -41.47
CA ASP A 187 -18.32 18.53 -42.63
C ASP A 187 -19.10 18.38 -43.94
N ILE A 188 -19.05 19.40 -44.79
CA ILE A 188 -19.62 19.38 -46.13
C ILE A 188 -18.53 18.91 -47.09
N ASN A 189 -18.67 17.72 -47.67
CA ASN A 189 -17.66 17.23 -48.61
C ASN A 189 -17.76 17.91 -49.99
N GLU A 190 -16.90 18.90 -50.28
CA GLU A 190 -16.94 19.63 -51.54
C GLU A 190 -16.40 18.84 -52.76
N CYS A 191 -15.50 17.87 -52.54
CA CYS A 191 -14.98 17.01 -53.62
C CYS A 191 -16.07 16.12 -54.25
N SER A 192 -17.19 15.90 -53.55
CA SER A 192 -18.36 15.17 -54.05
C SER A 192 -18.92 15.75 -55.36
N SER A 193 -18.68 17.04 -55.61
CA SER A 193 -19.17 17.77 -56.79
C SER A 193 -18.00 18.24 -57.65
N ASN A 194 -17.89 17.73 -58.88
CA ASN A 194 -16.91 18.16 -59.90
C ASN A 194 -15.44 18.25 -59.40
N LYS A 195 -15.01 17.31 -58.53
CA LYS A 195 -13.68 17.33 -57.87
C LYS A 195 -13.32 18.68 -57.24
N GLY A 196 -14.29 19.42 -56.69
CA GLY A 196 -14.05 20.75 -56.14
C GLY A 196 -13.48 21.78 -57.14
N GLY A 197 -13.34 21.46 -58.43
CA GLY A 197 -12.64 22.29 -59.42
C GLY A 197 -11.12 22.07 -59.58
N CYS A 198 -10.55 20.98 -59.05
CA CYS A 198 -9.11 20.64 -59.17
C CYS A 198 -8.71 20.00 -60.53
N ASP A 199 -7.51 20.32 -61.06
CA ASP A 199 -6.97 19.79 -62.34
C ASP A 199 -6.57 18.31 -62.26
N HIS A 200 -5.79 17.92 -61.24
CA HIS A 200 -5.43 16.52 -61.03
C HIS A 200 -6.31 15.86 -59.95
N ASN A 201 -5.95 16.01 -58.67
CA ASN A 201 -6.58 15.33 -57.54
C ASN A 201 -7.28 16.34 -56.62
N CYS A 202 -8.40 15.94 -56.01
CA CYS A 202 -9.14 16.69 -54.97
C CYS A 202 -9.23 15.81 -53.74
N GLU A 203 -8.84 16.34 -52.59
CA GLU A 203 -8.94 15.67 -51.29
C GLU A 203 -9.80 16.51 -50.36
N ASN A 204 -10.87 15.90 -49.84
CA ASN A 204 -11.76 16.58 -48.91
C ASN A 204 -11.09 16.68 -47.54
N THR A 205 -11.08 17.88 -46.97
CA THR A 205 -10.52 18.15 -45.64
C THR A 205 -11.64 18.60 -44.71
N VAL A 206 -11.40 18.59 -43.41
CA VAL A 206 -12.43 18.98 -42.44
C VAL A 206 -12.63 20.51 -42.52
N GLY A 207 -13.78 20.93 -43.05
CA GLY A 207 -14.21 22.31 -43.26
C GLY A 207 -13.82 22.93 -44.60
N SER A 208 -13.16 22.17 -45.50
CA SER A 208 -12.67 22.64 -46.81
C SER A 208 -12.18 21.49 -47.71
N TYR A 209 -11.47 21.78 -48.80
CA TYR A 209 -10.87 20.76 -49.68
C TYR A 209 -9.59 21.27 -50.33
N ASP A 210 -8.66 20.35 -50.63
CA ASP A 210 -7.35 20.63 -51.23
C ASP A 210 -7.19 20.00 -52.62
N CYS A 211 -6.43 20.67 -53.49
CA CYS A 211 -6.06 20.14 -54.81
C CYS A 211 -4.60 19.69 -54.80
N THR A 212 -4.26 18.53 -55.38
CA THR A 212 -2.86 18.04 -55.45
C THR A 212 -2.43 17.58 -56.84
N CYS A 213 -1.12 17.68 -57.11
CA CYS A 213 -0.48 17.32 -58.39
C CYS A 213 0.20 15.94 -58.36
N ARG A 214 0.47 15.37 -59.55
CA ARG A 214 1.21 14.10 -59.71
C ARG A 214 2.71 14.36 -59.72
N ASP A 215 3.51 13.34 -59.38
CA ASP A 215 4.97 13.43 -59.33
C ASP A 215 5.58 13.92 -60.66
N GLY A 216 6.62 14.75 -60.56
CA GLY A 216 7.21 15.48 -61.69
C GLY A 216 6.52 16.82 -62.00
N TYR A 217 5.47 17.20 -61.26
CA TYR A 217 4.74 18.46 -61.46
C TYR A 217 4.58 19.27 -60.16
N GLN A 218 4.67 20.59 -60.24
CA GLN A 218 4.43 21.54 -59.16
C GLN A 218 3.04 22.19 -59.28
N GLU A 219 2.40 22.42 -58.14
CA GLU A 219 1.09 23.07 -58.03
C GLU A 219 1.18 24.59 -58.22
N SER A 220 0.24 25.14 -58.98
CA SER A 220 0.04 26.57 -59.19
C SER A 220 -1.46 26.90 -59.14
N GLY A 221 -2.01 27.03 -57.93
CA GLY A 221 -3.46 27.10 -57.70
C GLY A 221 -4.11 25.78 -58.08
N SER A 222 -5.25 25.79 -58.78
CA SER A 222 -5.90 24.55 -59.18
C SER A 222 -5.23 23.80 -60.37
N ARG A 223 -3.99 24.12 -60.79
CA ARG A 223 -3.30 23.60 -62.01
C ARG A 223 -1.89 23.06 -61.71
N CYS A 224 -1.39 22.11 -62.51
CA CYS A 224 -0.07 21.47 -62.33
C CYS A 224 0.92 21.71 -63.50
N ILE A 225 2.21 21.99 -63.22
CA ILE A 225 3.28 22.29 -64.22
C ILE A 225 4.55 21.44 -64.03
N ASP A 226 5.23 21.03 -65.12
CA ASP A 226 6.42 20.14 -65.14
C ASP A 226 7.65 20.73 -64.41
N VAL A 227 8.39 19.89 -63.68
CA VAL A 227 9.63 20.23 -62.96
C VAL A 227 10.84 19.81 -63.78
N ASN A 228 11.87 20.67 -63.90
CA ASN A 228 13.13 20.34 -64.58
C ASN A 228 14.22 20.00 -63.56
N GLU A 229 14.56 18.72 -63.43
CA GLU A 229 15.47 18.19 -62.41
C GLU A 229 16.95 18.43 -62.73
N CYS A 230 17.33 18.62 -63.99
CA CYS A 230 18.72 18.89 -64.39
C CYS A 230 19.24 20.24 -63.89
N HIS A 231 18.35 21.20 -63.61
CA HIS A 231 18.74 22.52 -63.13
C HIS A 231 19.36 22.51 -61.74
N ASN A 232 19.06 21.49 -60.94
CA ASN A 232 19.59 21.34 -59.58
C ASN A 232 20.61 20.21 -59.53
N ASN A 233 21.83 20.54 -59.10
CA ASN A 233 22.93 19.59 -58.89
C ASN A 233 23.18 18.60 -60.06
N ASN A 234 22.98 19.06 -61.31
CA ASN A 234 23.18 18.23 -62.51
C ASN A 234 22.41 16.90 -62.45
N GLY A 235 21.20 16.87 -61.85
CA GLY A 235 20.44 15.65 -61.62
C GLY A 235 21.17 14.55 -60.83
N GLY A 236 22.26 14.84 -60.11
CA GLY A 236 23.02 13.82 -59.39
C GLY A 236 23.88 12.89 -60.28
N CYS A 237 24.12 13.25 -61.54
CA CYS A 237 25.03 12.51 -62.41
C CYS A 237 26.50 12.80 -62.04
N SER A 238 27.30 11.74 -61.84
CA SER A 238 28.73 11.82 -61.48
C SER A 238 29.59 12.55 -62.52
N HIS A 239 29.20 12.46 -63.79
CA HIS A 239 29.82 13.21 -64.88
C HIS A 239 28.79 14.12 -65.59
N ASN A 240 27.91 13.63 -66.48
CA ASN A 240 27.02 14.50 -67.31
C ASN A 240 25.52 14.12 -67.20
N CYS A 241 24.55 15.06 -67.34
CA CYS A 241 23.08 14.91 -67.15
C CYS A 241 22.18 15.57 -68.24
N GLU A 242 21.00 15.00 -68.58
CA GLU A 242 20.04 15.47 -69.61
C GLU A 242 18.53 15.33 -69.20
N ASN A 243 17.66 16.35 -69.44
CA ASN A 243 16.26 16.46 -68.92
C ASN A 243 15.16 16.05 -69.93
N ASP A 244 14.12 15.37 -69.44
CA ASP A 244 12.91 14.92 -70.15
C ASP A 244 11.61 15.46 -69.49
N VAL A 245 10.46 15.45 -70.17
CA VAL A 245 9.18 15.90 -69.55
C VAL A 245 8.74 14.86 -68.51
N GLY A 246 8.79 15.24 -67.24
CA GLY A 246 8.57 14.39 -66.07
C GLY A 246 9.76 13.52 -65.61
N SER A 247 10.99 13.63 -66.17
CA SER A 247 12.20 12.86 -65.72
C SER A 247 13.57 13.35 -66.29
N TYR A 248 14.71 12.61 -66.10
CA TYR A 248 16.08 12.90 -66.65
C TYR A 248 17.11 11.69 -66.62
N HIS A 249 18.34 11.77 -67.22
CA HIS A 249 19.39 10.67 -67.26
C HIS A 249 20.93 11.06 -67.41
N CYS A 250 21.95 10.11 -67.25
CA CYS A 250 23.44 10.37 -67.11
C CYS A 250 24.51 9.57 -68.00
N THR A 251 25.80 10.04 -68.14
CA THR A 251 26.96 9.39 -68.91
C THR A 251 28.45 9.56 -68.36
N CYS A 252 29.53 8.82 -68.80
CA CYS A 252 30.94 8.69 -68.20
C CYS A 252 32.25 9.05 -69.04
N ARG A 253 33.46 9.12 -68.40
CA ARG A 253 34.83 9.47 -68.94
C ARG A 253 35.85 8.28 -69.01
N ASP A 254 36.96 8.37 -69.77
CA ASP A 254 37.97 7.30 -70.05
C ASP A 254 38.74 6.75 -68.82
N GLY A 255 39.05 5.43 -68.84
CA GLY A 255 39.61 4.69 -67.69
C GLY A 255 38.53 4.22 -66.70
N TYR A 256 37.29 4.68 -66.88
CA TYR A 256 36.14 4.36 -66.04
C TYR A 256 34.96 3.83 -66.89
N GLN A 257 34.12 2.98 -66.30
CA GLN A 257 32.88 2.47 -66.90
C GLN A 257 31.65 2.92 -66.10
N LEU A 258 30.51 3.16 -66.78
CA LEU A 258 29.25 3.55 -66.11
C LEU A 258 28.74 2.37 -65.29
N SER A 259 28.69 2.58 -63.97
CA SER A 259 28.20 1.64 -62.98
C SER A 259 26.88 2.17 -62.41
N GLY A 260 25.78 1.53 -62.80
CA GLY A 260 24.42 1.97 -62.47
C GLY A 260 23.88 3.02 -63.44
N SER A 261 23.04 3.93 -62.95
CA SER A 261 22.39 5.00 -63.74
C SER A 261 23.05 6.37 -63.61
N THR A 262 23.95 6.57 -62.63
CA THR A 262 24.53 7.89 -62.32
C THR A 262 26.06 7.91 -62.11
N ASN A 263 26.74 6.79 -61.88
CA ASN A 263 28.14 6.72 -61.39
C ASN A 263 29.13 6.04 -62.35
N CYS A 264 30.43 6.36 -62.26
CA CYS A 264 31.50 5.80 -63.11
C CYS A 264 32.65 5.19 -62.28
N THR A 265 33.16 3.99 -62.62
CA THR A 265 34.14 3.21 -61.82
C THR A 265 35.36 2.69 -62.61
N ASP A 266 36.52 2.55 -61.96
CA ASP A 266 37.87 2.24 -62.49
C ASP A 266 38.11 0.76 -62.92
N ILE A 267 39.24 0.44 -63.59
CA ILE A 267 39.62 -0.90 -64.14
C ILE A 267 40.84 -1.49 -63.36
N ASP A 268 40.83 -2.80 -63.00
CA ASP A 268 41.81 -3.45 -62.08
C ASP A 268 42.95 -4.27 -62.76
N GLU A 269 44.21 -3.95 -62.44
CA GLU A 269 45.46 -4.54 -62.96
C GLU A 269 46.08 -5.70 -62.13
N CYS A 270 45.56 -6.03 -60.95
CA CYS A 270 46.09 -7.08 -60.06
C CYS A 270 45.78 -8.53 -60.45
N ALA A 271 44.97 -8.76 -61.48
CA ALA A 271 44.47 -10.09 -61.84
C ALA A 271 45.52 -11.11 -62.36
N SER A 272 46.83 -10.86 -62.22
CA SER A 272 47.93 -11.68 -62.76
C SER A 272 48.91 -12.30 -61.72
N ASP A 273 48.62 -12.18 -60.42
CA ASP A 273 49.28 -12.83 -59.25
C ASP A 273 50.83 -12.78 -59.15
N PRO A 274 51.44 -11.63 -58.79
CA PRO A 274 52.89 -11.42 -58.85
C PRO A 274 53.76 -11.61 -57.56
N CYS A 275 53.22 -11.94 -56.37
CA CYS A 275 53.96 -11.96 -55.06
C CYS A 275 54.43 -13.39 -54.60
N ARG A 276 55.54 -13.56 -53.84
CA ARG A 276 56.09 -14.88 -53.37
C ARG A 276 55.96 -15.13 -51.85
N ASN A 277 56.33 -16.33 -51.37
CA ASN A 277 56.26 -16.75 -49.96
C ASN A 277 54.90 -16.45 -49.30
N GLU A 278 53.83 -16.70 -50.06
CA GLU A 278 52.42 -16.49 -49.68
C GLU A 278 51.99 -15.02 -49.52
N GLY A 279 52.67 -14.05 -50.15
CA GLY A 279 52.28 -12.63 -50.16
C GLY A 279 51.09 -12.25 -51.09
N THR A 280 50.44 -11.11 -50.81
CA THR A 280 49.16 -10.64 -51.42
C THR A 280 49.35 -9.37 -52.30
N CYS A 281 48.65 -9.25 -53.44
CA CYS A 281 48.78 -8.12 -54.39
C CYS A 281 47.65 -7.07 -54.26
N GLN A 282 47.92 -5.78 -54.52
CA GLN A 282 46.95 -4.66 -54.45
C GLN A 282 46.99 -3.71 -55.66
N ASP A 283 45.81 -3.35 -56.18
CA ASP A 283 45.58 -2.64 -57.44
C ASP A 283 45.46 -1.11 -57.27
N LEU A 284 45.83 -0.33 -58.28
CA LEU A 284 45.80 1.13 -58.30
C LEU A 284 45.48 1.61 -59.72
N ILE A 285 44.77 2.74 -59.88
CA ILE A 285 44.43 3.34 -61.18
C ILE A 285 45.62 3.29 -62.17
N ASN A 286 45.60 2.31 -63.09
CA ASN A 286 46.60 2.03 -64.13
C ASN A 286 47.94 1.34 -63.66
N LYS A 287 48.06 0.65 -62.48
CA LYS A 287 49.28 -0.06 -61.90
C LYS A 287 49.07 -0.92 -60.58
N TYR A 288 50.03 -1.75 -60.05
CA TYR A 288 49.88 -2.61 -58.79
C TYR A 288 51.06 -2.66 -57.73
N ARG A 289 50.87 -3.27 -56.52
CA ARG A 289 51.86 -3.53 -55.39
C ARG A 289 51.71 -4.88 -54.60
N CYS A 290 52.71 -5.37 -53.83
CA CYS A 290 52.68 -6.64 -53.02
C CYS A 290 52.89 -6.46 -51.49
N ASP A 291 52.25 -7.31 -50.66
CA ASP A 291 52.36 -7.39 -49.17
C ASP A 291 52.80 -8.81 -48.71
N CYS A 292 53.63 -8.96 -47.65
CA CYS A 292 54.34 -10.23 -47.30
C CYS A 292 53.86 -10.95 -46.03
N SER A 293 54.01 -12.28 -45.97
CA SER A 293 53.62 -13.15 -44.84
C SER A 293 54.51 -13.02 -43.59
N PRO A 294 53.98 -13.28 -42.38
CA PRO A 294 54.71 -13.07 -41.11
C PRO A 294 56.00 -13.88 -40.99
N GLY A 295 57.05 -13.26 -40.44
CA GLY A 295 58.40 -13.83 -40.39
C GLY A 295 59.24 -13.58 -41.65
N TRP A 296 58.67 -12.96 -42.71
CA TRP A 296 59.35 -12.72 -44.00
C TRP A 296 59.25 -11.26 -44.51
N THR A 297 60.21 -10.80 -45.34
CA THR A 297 60.30 -9.43 -45.88
C THR A 297 60.94 -9.36 -47.29
N GLY A 298 60.70 -8.27 -48.07
CA GLY A 298 61.24 -8.07 -49.44
C GLY A 298 60.19 -7.55 -50.45
N VAL A 299 60.57 -7.06 -51.65
CA VAL A 299 59.61 -6.51 -52.65
C VAL A 299 58.71 -7.59 -53.25
N THR A 300 59.17 -8.84 -53.20
CA THR A 300 58.36 -10.04 -53.48
C THR A 300 58.33 -11.02 -52.31
N CYS A 301 58.74 -10.59 -51.10
CA CYS A 301 58.67 -11.33 -49.82
C CYS A 301 59.75 -12.39 -49.53
N GLU A 302 61.01 -12.16 -49.89
CA GLU A 302 62.08 -13.18 -49.94
C GLU A 302 63.01 -13.46 -48.71
N ALA A 303 62.96 -12.75 -47.56
CA ALA A 303 63.96 -12.83 -46.45
C ALA A 303 63.37 -13.02 -45.02
N ASP A 304 64.08 -13.68 -44.07
CA ASP A 304 63.65 -14.09 -42.68
C ASP A 304 63.84 -13.00 -41.57
N VAL A 305 63.08 -13.07 -40.46
CA VAL A 305 63.03 -12.08 -39.34
C VAL A 305 63.50 -12.70 -37.99
N ASN A 306 64.22 -11.94 -37.13
CA ASN A 306 64.66 -12.37 -35.78
C ASN A 306 63.71 -11.86 -34.68
N GLU A 307 63.07 -12.78 -33.95
CA GLU A 307 61.95 -12.49 -33.04
C GLU A 307 62.36 -12.08 -31.60
N CYS A 308 63.58 -12.36 -31.13
CA CYS A 308 64.02 -11.91 -29.79
C CYS A 308 64.52 -10.47 -29.74
N ASP A 309 64.71 -9.82 -30.89
CA ASP A 309 65.10 -8.41 -30.95
C ASP A 309 63.89 -7.46 -30.82
N ALA A 310 62.67 -8.01 -30.83
CA ALA A 310 61.46 -7.29 -30.48
C ALA A 310 61.25 -7.27 -28.96
N ASN A 311 60.63 -6.20 -28.45
CA ASN A 311 60.36 -5.96 -27.02
C ASN A 311 61.60 -6.01 -26.11
N ASN A 312 62.62 -5.20 -26.43
CA ASN A 312 63.79 -4.96 -25.55
C ASN A 312 64.59 -6.23 -25.16
N GLY A 313 64.60 -7.26 -26.01
CA GLY A 313 65.34 -8.51 -25.78
C GLY A 313 64.52 -9.65 -25.16
N GLN A 314 63.19 -9.52 -25.05
CA GLN A 314 62.32 -10.45 -24.30
C GLN A 314 61.33 -11.25 -25.18
N GLY A 315 61.34 -11.06 -26.51
CA GLY A 315 60.46 -11.80 -27.44
C GLY A 315 58.97 -11.75 -27.05
N SER A 316 58.20 -12.82 -27.30
CA SER A 316 56.84 -13.02 -26.73
C SER A 316 56.81 -14.01 -25.57
N CYS A 317 57.85 -14.01 -24.74
CA CYS A 317 57.77 -14.55 -23.37
C CYS A 317 56.93 -13.63 -22.48
N ASP A 318 56.42 -14.12 -21.34
CA ASP A 318 55.72 -13.27 -20.38
C ASP A 318 56.52 -11.97 -20.11
N PRO A 319 56.01 -10.80 -20.51
CA PRO A 319 56.79 -9.57 -20.51
C PRO A 319 57.09 -9.07 -19.09
N ASN A 320 56.34 -9.50 -18.08
CA ASN A 320 56.50 -9.03 -16.72
C ASN A 320 57.41 -9.95 -15.90
N ASN A 321 57.32 -11.27 -16.12
CA ASN A 321 57.97 -12.27 -15.28
C ASN A 321 58.82 -13.31 -16.04
N GLY A 322 58.94 -13.22 -17.38
CA GLY A 322 59.61 -14.17 -18.28
C GLY A 322 60.99 -13.72 -18.86
N ILE A 323 61.88 -14.64 -19.31
CA ILE A 323 63.20 -14.35 -19.96
C ILE A 323 63.39 -15.17 -21.27
N CYS A 324 63.82 -14.57 -22.40
CA CYS A 324 63.72 -15.09 -23.80
C CYS A 324 65.04 -15.43 -24.58
N GLN A 325 65.01 -16.35 -25.58
CA GLN A 325 66.15 -16.76 -26.46
C GLN A 325 65.77 -17.23 -27.91
N ASN A 326 66.42 -16.75 -29.03
CA ASN A 326 66.00 -16.91 -30.47
C ASN A 326 66.51 -18.14 -31.27
N SER A 327 65.80 -18.55 -32.34
CA SER A 327 66.16 -19.53 -33.39
C SER A 327 65.54 -19.19 -34.79
N PRO A 328 66.03 -19.74 -35.93
CA PRO A 328 65.51 -19.38 -37.28
C PRO A 328 64.01 -19.70 -37.44
N GLY A 329 63.20 -18.66 -37.63
CA GLY A 329 61.74 -18.69 -37.61
C GLY A 329 61.06 -18.93 -36.24
N SER A 330 61.74 -18.86 -35.06
CA SER A 330 61.16 -19.11 -33.70
C SER A 330 62.00 -18.70 -32.44
N TYR A 331 61.58 -18.97 -31.16
CA TYR A 331 62.27 -18.63 -29.85
C TYR A 331 61.80 -19.41 -28.55
N LYS A 332 62.41 -19.25 -27.31
CA LYS A 332 62.10 -19.97 -25.98
C LYS A 332 62.17 -19.13 -24.65
N CYS A 333 61.47 -19.49 -23.53
CA CYS A 333 61.20 -18.68 -22.25
C CYS A 333 61.47 -19.31 -20.82
N TRP A 334 61.64 -18.49 -19.71
CA TRP A 334 61.84 -18.86 -18.26
C TRP A 334 61.21 -17.87 -17.19
N CYS A 335 60.89 -18.24 -15.91
CA CYS A 335 60.12 -17.42 -14.90
C CYS A 335 60.85 -16.90 -13.61
N LYS A 336 60.35 -15.80 -12.97
CA LYS A 336 60.82 -15.16 -11.71
C LYS A 336 60.21 -15.75 -10.41
N VAL A 337 60.81 -15.50 -9.23
CA VAL A 337 60.41 -16.02 -7.89
C VAL A 337 58.99 -15.56 -7.48
N GLY A 338 58.22 -16.44 -6.83
CA GLY A 338 56.77 -16.26 -6.55
C GLY A 338 55.86 -16.80 -7.67
N PHE A 339 56.45 -17.35 -8.73
CA PHE A 339 55.73 -17.92 -9.87
C PHE A 339 56.39 -19.19 -10.40
N ASP A 340 55.57 -20.16 -10.79
CA ASP A 340 55.98 -21.39 -11.46
C ASP A 340 55.76 -21.32 -12.98
N LEU A 341 56.52 -22.09 -13.77
CA LEU A 341 56.27 -22.18 -15.22
C LEU A 341 54.91 -22.85 -15.49
N LYS A 342 54.11 -22.24 -16.36
CA LYS A 342 52.89 -22.84 -16.92
C LYS A 342 53.24 -24.01 -17.83
N GLU A 343 52.26 -24.90 -18.02
CA GLU A 343 52.40 -26.10 -18.83
C GLU A 343 52.74 -25.81 -20.31
N ASP A 344 52.39 -24.61 -20.80
CA ASP A 344 52.67 -24.10 -22.16
C ASP A 344 54.14 -23.69 -22.40
N GLN A 345 54.97 -23.70 -21.36
CA GLN A 345 56.39 -23.31 -21.37
C GLN A 345 56.69 -21.85 -21.78
N HIS A 346 55.68 -20.99 -21.91
CA HIS A 346 55.83 -19.60 -22.34
C HIS A 346 55.24 -18.58 -21.34
N GLY A 347 54.50 -19.03 -20.32
CA GLY A 347 53.97 -18.19 -19.24
C GLY A 347 54.33 -18.64 -17.82
N CYS A 348 54.14 -17.74 -16.85
CA CYS A 348 54.33 -18.01 -15.41
C CYS A 348 52.96 -18.04 -14.69
N LYS A 349 52.77 -18.94 -13.72
CA LYS A 349 51.57 -19.07 -12.86
C LYS A 349 51.93 -18.80 -11.41
N ASP A 350 50.95 -18.28 -10.70
CA ASP A 350 51.08 -17.85 -9.31
C ASP A 350 51.17 -19.01 -8.31
N THR A 351 51.79 -18.77 -7.16
CA THR A 351 51.85 -19.72 -6.04
C THR A 351 50.89 -19.25 -4.95
N ASP A 352 49.77 -19.95 -4.75
CA ASP A 352 48.73 -19.56 -3.78
C ASP A 352 49.14 -19.91 -2.34
N GLU A 353 49.43 -18.88 -1.54
CA GLU A 353 49.90 -19.02 -0.16
C GLU A 353 48.77 -19.11 0.90
N CYS A 354 47.49 -19.01 0.50
CA CYS A 354 46.33 -19.05 1.42
C CYS A 354 45.75 -20.47 1.62
N LEU A 355 46.33 -21.52 1.02
CA LEU A 355 45.76 -22.88 1.01
C LEU A 355 45.97 -23.71 2.30
N ASP A 356 46.74 -23.21 3.27
CA ASP A 356 46.94 -23.82 4.59
C ASP A 356 46.00 -23.21 5.68
N ASN A 357 45.84 -23.86 6.84
CA ASN A 357 44.96 -23.42 7.96
C ASN A 357 43.51 -23.10 7.55
N ASP A 358 42.82 -24.05 6.91
CA ASP A 358 41.39 -23.93 6.57
C ASP A 358 41.07 -22.69 5.71
N GLY A 359 41.99 -22.33 4.80
CA GLY A 359 41.85 -21.21 3.86
C GLY A 359 42.25 -19.84 4.40
N ARG A 360 42.78 -19.78 5.65
CA ARG A 360 43.26 -18.53 6.26
C ARG A 360 44.77 -18.29 6.11
N GLY A 361 45.53 -19.28 5.66
CA GLY A 361 46.98 -19.17 5.53
C GLY A 361 47.61 -18.61 6.82
N PRO A 362 48.50 -17.60 6.74
CA PRO A 362 49.14 -16.96 7.88
C PRO A 362 48.37 -15.76 8.50
N CYS A 363 47.07 -15.55 8.19
CA CYS A 363 46.28 -14.39 8.64
C CYS A 363 45.28 -14.70 9.78
N ASP A 364 44.97 -13.75 10.67
CA ASP A 364 43.99 -13.92 11.77
C ASP A 364 42.53 -14.06 11.28
N HIS A 365 42.09 -13.18 10.37
CA HIS A 365 40.70 -13.16 9.88
C HIS A 365 40.58 -13.65 8.43
N ILE A 366 41.02 -12.85 7.44
CA ILE A 366 40.80 -13.14 6.02
C ILE A 366 42.15 -13.08 5.29
N CYS A 367 42.54 -14.15 4.59
CA CYS A 367 43.66 -14.18 3.65
C CYS A 367 43.12 -14.02 2.23
N THR A 368 43.76 -13.18 1.43
CA THR A 368 43.47 -13.06 0.00
C THR A 368 44.76 -13.27 -0.77
N ASP A 369 44.75 -14.31 -1.59
CA ASP A 369 45.83 -14.60 -2.53
C ASP A 369 45.96 -13.47 -3.56
N MET A 370 47.19 -13.07 -3.84
CA MET A 370 47.51 -12.01 -4.79
C MET A 370 48.57 -12.47 -5.77
N PHE A 371 48.57 -11.91 -6.97
CA PHE A 371 49.52 -12.33 -7.99
C PHE A 371 51.00 -12.10 -7.57
N GLY A 372 51.67 -13.17 -7.14
CA GLY A 372 53.04 -13.25 -6.64
C GLY A 372 53.24 -12.99 -5.14
N SER A 373 52.17 -12.96 -4.33
CA SER A 373 52.18 -12.69 -2.86
C SER A 373 50.81 -12.91 -2.21
N TYR A 374 50.64 -12.66 -0.91
CA TYR A 374 49.30 -12.68 -0.27
C TYR A 374 49.06 -11.43 0.59
N ARG A 375 47.80 -11.13 0.93
CA ARG A 375 47.46 -10.08 1.90
C ARG A 375 46.44 -10.54 2.95
N CYS A 376 46.55 -9.98 4.16
CA CYS A 376 45.56 -10.17 5.22
C CYS A 376 44.60 -8.99 5.32
N SER A 377 43.34 -9.26 5.66
CA SER A 377 42.31 -8.24 5.93
C SER A 377 41.39 -8.67 7.07
N CYS A 378 40.72 -7.70 7.67
CA CYS A 378 39.83 -7.88 8.82
C CYS A 378 38.35 -7.80 8.41
N ARG A 379 37.48 -8.44 9.19
CA ARG A 379 36.02 -8.26 9.09
C ARG A 379 35.63 -6.84 9.54
N ASP A 380 34.46 -6.37 9.10
CA ASP A 380 33.94 -5.05 9.46
C ASP A 380 33.92 -4.85 10.98
N GLY A 381 34.25 -3.64 11.43
CA GLY A 381 34.46 -3.32 12.84
C GLY A 381 35.89 -3.53 13.36
N TYR A 382 36.80 -4.10 12.56
CA TYR A 382 38.19 -4.36 12.96
C TYR A 382 39.22 -3.76 11.98
N SER A 383 40.33 -3.23 12.50
CA SER A 383 41.47 -2.72 11.72
C SER A 383 42.68 -3.65 11.79
N THR A 384 43.51 -3.64 10.75
CA THR A 384 44.74 -4.44 10.71
C THR A 384 45.78 -3.87 11.69
N GLY A 385 46.31 -4.73 12.55
CA GLY A 385 47.36 -4.42 13.52
C GLY A 385 48.69 -4.10 12.85
N SER A 386 49.63 -3.59 13.64
CA SER A 386 50.93 -3.10 13.13
C SER A 386 51.85 -4.18 12.55
N ASP A 387 51.57 -5.46 12.80
CA ASP A 387 52.29 -6.60 12.24
C ASP A 387 51.80 -6.98 10.83
N GLY A 388 50.65 -6.47 10.39
CA GLY A 388 50.07 -6.74 9.08
C GLY A 388 49.35 -8.09 8.96
N PHE A 389 49.22 -8.85 10.06
CA PHE A 389 48.57 -10.17 10.08
C PHE A 389 47.40 -10.25 11.08
N SER A 390 47.43 -9.44 12.15
CA SER A 390 46.40 -9.46 13.21
C SER A 390 45.32 -8.38 13.06
N CYS A 391 44.16 -8.58 13.69
CA CYS A 391 43.01 -7.66 13.65
C CYS A 391 42.65 -7.09 15.03
N VAL A 392 42.41 -5.79 15.13
CA VAL A 392 42.08 -5.05 16.36
C VAL A 392 40.74 -4.32 16.23
N ASP A 393 39.93 -4.33 17.30
CA ASP A 393 38.58 -3.74 17.34
C ASP A 393 38.60 -2.21 17.16
N ASN A 394 37.69 -1.66 16.37
CA ASN A 394 37.54 -0.22 16.15
C ASN A 394 36.50 0.36 17.11
N ASP A 395 36.86 1.43 17.82
CA ASP A 395 35.94 2.15 18.73
C ASP A 395 34.88 2.91 17.91
N ASP A 396 33.72 2.27 17.71
CA ASP A 396 32.63 2.74 16.85
C ASP A 396 31.86 3.92 17.47
N CYS A 397 31.98 4.10 18.80
CA CYS A 397 31.37 5.20 19.53
C CYS A 397 32.05 6.57 19.31
N ARG A 398 33.24 6.62 18.69
CA ARG A 398 33.94 7.88 18.37
C ARG A 398 33.20 8.78 17.38
N SER A 399 32.31 8.23 16.58
CA SER A 399 31.53 8.99 15.59
C SER A 399 30.36 9.76 16.20
N TYR A 400 30.11 9.60 17.52
CA TYR A 400 28.92 10.09 18.22
C TYR A 400 27.61 9.67 17.52
N PRO A 401 27.39 8.37 17.30
CA PRO A 401 26.26 7.90 16.49
C PRO A 401 24.91 8.04 17.22
N CYS A 402 24.89 8.06 18.55
CA CYS A 402 23.67 8.19 19.35
C CYS A 402 23.20 9.65 19.45
N GLU A 403 21.95 9.89 19.05
CA GLU A 403 21.30 11.20 19.04
C GLU A 403 20.54 11.49 20.35
N ASN A 404 19.98 12.71 20.46
CA ASN A 404 19.07 13.13 21.53
C ASN A 404 19.57 12.91 22.97
N GLY A 405 20.88 12.93 23.18
CA GLY A 405 21.50 12.79 24.51
C GLY A 405 21.60 11.36 25.02
N ALA A 406 21.46 10.36 24.15
CA ALA A 406 21.65 8.94 24.45
C ALA A 406 23.13 8.58 24.71
N THR A 407 23.36 7.48 25.43
CA THR A 407 24.72 6.99 25.78
C THR A 407 25.14 5.86 24.82
N CYS A 408 26.32 5.99 24.19
CA CYS A 408 26.88 4.96 23.30
C CYS A 408 27.72 3.93 24.07
N LEU A 409 27.56 2.64 23.73
CA LEU A 409 28.33 1.51 24.26
C LEU A 409 28.99 0.74 23.11
N ASP A 410 30.32 0.59 23.17
CA ASP A 410 31.15 -0.07 22.15
C ASP A 410 31.32 -1.58 22.45
N GLY A 411 31.28 -2.44 21.43
CA GLY A 411 31.48 -3.88 21.61
C GLY A 411 31.69 -4.69 20.32
N GLY A 412 32.86 -5.32 20.20
CA GLY A 412 33.08 -6.50 19.34
C GLY A 412 32.75 -6.28 17.86
N GLY A 413 33.18 -5.14 17.30
CA GLY A 413 32.96 -4.72 15.92
C GLY A 413 31.68 -3.91 15.65
N ASN A 414 30.95 -3.46 16.68
CA ASN A 414 29.79 -2.56 16.55
C ASN A 414 29.49 -1.75 17.84
N TYR A 415 28.52 -0.84 17.80
CA TYR A 415 28.02 -0.05 18.94
C TYR A 415 26.53 -0.27 19.25
N THR A 416 26.10 0.09 20.47
CA THR A 416 24.68 0.15 20.89
C THR A 416 24.37 1.46 21.61
N CYS A 417 23.19 2.03 21.36
CA CYS A 417 22.73 3.27 21.99
C CYS A 417 21.74 3.01 23.12
N GLN A 418 21.98 3.61 24.29
CA GLN A 418 21.05 3.63 25.42
C GLN A 418 20.24 4.93 25.42
N CYS A 419 18.99 4.85 24.97
CA CYS A 419 18.10 6.00 24.81
C CYS A 419 17.55 6.56 26.14
N LEU A 420 17.26 7.86 26.17
CA LEU A 420 16.49 8.51 27.24
C LEU A 420 14.99 8.15 27.12
N SER A 421 14.26 8.19 28.24
CA SER A 421 12.82 7.83 28.28
C SER A 421 12.00 8.52 27.17
N GLY A 422 11.31 7.71 26.37
CA GLY A 422 10.41 8.15 25.31
C GLY A 422 11.05 8.30 23.92
N PHE A 423 12.38 8.27 23.80
CA PHE A 423 13.08 8.27 22.52
C PHE A 423 13.30 6.84 22.01
N LYS A 424 13.18 6.64 20.70
CA LYS A 424 13.26 5.33 20.01
C LYS A 424 14.23 5.39 18.81
N GLY A 425 14.60 4.24 18.26
CA GLY A 425 15.51 4.09 17.12
C GLY A 425 16.88 3.53 17.50
N ASP A 426 17.59 2.92 16.56
CA ASP A 426 18.91 2.31 16.79
C ASP A 426 19.94 3.36 17.25
N ASN A 427 19.72 4.63 16.86
CA ASN A 427 20.50 5.79 17.26
C ASN A 427 19.72 6.75 18.17
N CYS A 428 18.55 6.35 18.70
CA CYS A 428 17.67 7.19 19.51
C CYS A 428 17.19 8.48 18.82
N GLU A 429 17.06 8.46 17.49
CA GLU A 429 16.73 9.58 16.62
C GLU A 429 15.24 9.98 16.66
N PHE A 430 14.35 9.07 17.08
CA PHE A 430 12.91 9.32 17.11
C PHE A 430 12.47 9.87 18.47
N ALA A 431 11.82 11.04 18.45
CA ALA A 431 11.27 11.69 19.63
C ALA A 431 9.95 11.01 20.09
N PRO A 432 9.52 11.21 21.35
CA PRO A 432 8.21 10.76 21.80
C PRO A 432 7.11 11.23 20.83
N CYS A 433 6.26 10.29 20.39
CA CYS A 433 5.11 10.49 19.51
C CYS A 433 5.40 10.79 18.02
N SER A 434 6.64 10.70 17.51
CA SER A 434 6.92 11.24 16.18
C SER A 434 6.32 10.47 15.00
N GLU A 435 5.98 9.16 15.10
CA GLU A 435 5.30 8.37 14.05
C GLU A 435 4.58 7.10 14.57
N ASP A 436 3.92 7.13 15.73
CA ASP A 436 3.38 5.87 16.30
C ASP A 436 2.05 5.40 15.63
N PHE A 437 1.30 6.26 14.92
CA PHE A 437 0.03 5.87 14.31
C PHE A 437 -0.16 6.46 12.90
N PRO A 438 -0.61 5.65 11.91
CA PRO A 438 -1.01 6.19 10.62
C PRO A 438 -2.21 7.15 10.77
N PRO A 439 -2.40 8.09 9.82
CA PRO A 439 -3.64 8.87 9.77
C PRO A 439 -4.87 7.93 9.69
N PRO A 440 -6.07 8.43 10.03
CA PRO A 440 -7.30 7.65 9.85
C PRO A 440 -7.34 6.99 8.47
N GLU A 441 -7.76 5.73 8.38
CA GLU A 441 -8.00 5.10 7.08
C GLU A 441 -9.03 5.94 6.31
N HIS A 442 -8.77 6.20 5.02
CA HIS A 442 -9.56 7.14 4.20
C HIS A 442 -9.68 8.56 4.77
N GLY A 443 -8.64 9.00 5.49
CA GLY A 443 -8.57 10.33 6.09
C GLY A 443 -7.15 10.88 6.19
N SER A 444 -7.05 12.00 6.89
CA SER A 444 -5.79 12.71 7.12
C SER A 444 -5.68 13.16 8.56
N ALA A 445 -4.45 13.17 9.08
CA ALA A 445 -4.11 13.75 10.37
C ALA A 445 -3.16 14.93 10.14
N THR A 446 -3.57 16.13 10.57
CA THR A 446 -2.74 17.33 10.51
C THR A 446 -2.21 17.64 11.90
N CYS A 447 -0.90 17.48 12.08
CA CYS A 447 -0.22 17.60 13.36
C CYS A 447 0.73 18.81 13.42
N ALA A 448 0.84 19.42 14.60
CA ALA A 448 1.75 20.51 14.90
C ALA A 448 2.46 20.30 16.24
N ALA A 449 3.76 20.62 16.30
CA ALA A 449 4.53 20.53 17.54
C ALA A 449 4.06 21.59 18.56
N THR A 450 3.97 21.19 19.82
CA THR A 450 3.60 22.06 20.94
C THR A 450 4.85 22.65 21.61
N THR A 451 4.72 23.81 22.26
CA THR A 451 5.84 24.48 22.95
C THR A 451 6.40 23.70 24.15
N SER A 452 5.70 22.66 24.60
CA SER A 452 6.08 21.78 25.70
C SER A 452 6.79 20.49 25.25
N GLY A 453 7.05 20.31 23.95
CA GLY A 453 7.79 19.14 23.43
C GLY A 453 6.92 17.93 23.06
N GLY A 454 5.60 18.11 22.89
CA GLY A 454 4.67 17.08 22.38
C GLY A 454 4.04 17.47 21.03
N GLN A 455 3.01 16.75 20.58
CA GLN A 455 2.28 17.04 19.33
C GLN A 455 0.79 17.30 19.57
N PHE A 456 0.18 18.15 18.74
CA PHE A 456 -1.26 18.37 18.66
C PHE A 456 -1.74 18.05 17.25
N CYS A 457 -2.73 17.17 17.11
CA CYS A 457 -3.27 16.70 15.83
C CYS A 457 -4.76 16.97 15.72
N THR A 458 -5.21 17.20 14.49
CA THR A 458 -6.62 17.23 14.08
C THR A 458 -6.82 16.24 12.93
N VAL A 459 -8.00 15.63 12.84
CA VAL A 459 -8.30 14.59 11.85
C VAL A 459 -9.47 14.99 10.97
N ALA A 460 -9.46 14.51 9.72
CA ALA A 460 -10.53 14.74 8.76
C ALA A 460 -10.63 13.58 7.76
N CYS A 461 -11.84 13.29 7.27
CA CYS A 461 -12.07 12.28 6.25
C CYS A 461 -11.88 12.83 4.83
N GLU A 462 -11.54 11.92 3.91
CA GLU A 462 -11.55 12.16 2.47
C GLU A 462 -12.99 12.29 1.93
N SER A 463 -13.14 12.74 0.68
CA SER A 463 -14.47 12.84 0.04
C SER A 463 -15.19 11.49 0.01
N GLN A 464 -16.51 11.50 0.26
CA GLN A 464 -17.38 10.31 0.32
C GLN A 464 -17.06 9.34 1.47
N HIS A 465 -16.25 9.73 2.45
CA HIS A 465 -16.02 8.98 3.67
C HIS A 465 -16.42 9.82 4.87
N GLU A 466 -16.96 9.18 5.89
CA GLU A 466 -17.43 9.84 7.11
C GLU A 466 -16.97 9.04 8.34
N PHE A 467 -16.85 9.71 9.48
CA PHE A 467 -16.57 9.03 10.74
C PHE A 467 -17.82 8.32 11.25
N ALA A 468 -17.67 7.07 11.72
CA ALA A 468 -18.78 6.30 12.33
C ALA A 468 -19.27 6.89 13.67
N CYS A 469 -18.53 7.82 14.24
CA CYS A 469 -18.82 8.57 15.45
C CYS A 469 -18.19 9.97 15.36
N THR A 470 -18.63 10.93 16.17
CA THR A 470 -18.02 12.26 16.17
C THR A 470 -16.65 12.20 16.85
N PRO A 471 -15.53 12.49 16.13
CA PRO A 471 -14.19 12.49 16.72
C PRO A 471 -14.04 13.62 17.74
N ALA A 472 -12.94 13.59 18.51
CA ALA A 472 -12.59 14.68 19.41
C ALA A 472 -12.21 15.96 18.62
N ASP A 473 -12.30 17.13 19.26
CA ASP A 473 -11.92 18.42 18.64
C ASP A 473 -10.41 18.49 18.33
N GLY A 474 -9.61 17.65 19.00
CA GLY A 474 -8.19 17.43 18.70
C GLY A 474 -7.55 16.39 19.61
N TYR A 475 -6.30 16.03 19.32
CA TYR A 475 -5.55 15.00 20.03
C TYR A 475 -4.17 15.53 20.43
N SER A 476 -3.79 15.41 21.70
CA SER A 476 -2.49 15.87 22.19
C SER A 476 -1.66 14.73 22.75
N CYS A 477 -0.40 14.64 22.35
CA CYS A 477 0.57 13.71 22.91
C CYS A 477 1.46 14.38 23.96
N ASP A 478 1.64 13.73 25.11
CA ASP A 478 2.49 14.22 26.18
C ASP A 478 3.96 13.78 26.06
N LEU A 479 4.81 14.27 26.97
CA LEU A 479 6.26 13.96 27.00
C LEU A 479 6.57 12.49 27.33
N ALA A 480 5.59 11.72 27.79
CA ALA A 480 5.73 10.28 28.05
C ALA A 480 5.29 9.43 26.84
N GLY A 481 4.85 10.06 25.75
CA GLY A 481 4.36 9.34 24.56
C GLY A 481 2.89 8.95 24.62
N GLN A 482 2.11 9.47 25.58
CA GLN A 482 0.69 9.12 25.72
C GLN A 482 -0.21 10.13 25.02
N TRP A 483 -1.17 9.64 24.24
CA TRP A 483 -2.18 10.44 23.55
C TRP A 483 -3.40 10.73 24.44
N HIS A 484 -3.89 11.96 24.37
CA HIS A 484 -5.04 12.46 25.10
C HIS A 484 -6.02 13.14 24.15
N GLU A 485 -7.31 12.82 24.27
CA GLU A 485 -8.38 13.45 23.50
C GLU A 485 -8.73 14.83 24.09
N LEU A 486 -8.99 15.80 23.23
CA LEU A 486 -9.35 17.17 23.59
C LEU A 486 -10.73 17.51 23.04
N GLY A 487 -11.60 18.07 23.89
CA GLY A 487 -12.94 18.48 23.47
C GLY A 487 -14.02 17.44 23.74
N ARG A 488 -15.16 17.55 23.04
CA ARG A 488 -16.26 16.57 23.17
C ARG A 488 -16.22 15.58 22.01
N THR A 489 -16.01 14.31 22.33
CA THR A 489 -16.18 13.19 21.41
C THR A 489 -17.51 12.48 21.69
N THR A 490 -18.12 11.88 20.66
CA THR A 490 -19.21 10.90 20.83
C THR A 490 -18.75 9.47 20.55
N CYS A 491 -17.49 9.29 20.15
CA CYS A 491 -16.88 7.98 20.03
C CYS A 491 -16.79 7.34 21.43
N PRO A 492 -17.35 6.13 21.61
CA PRO A 492 -17.11 5.37 22.85
C PRO A 492 -15.61 5.08 22.99
N ASP A 493 -15.09 4.96 24.22
CA ASP A 493 -13.70 4.54 24.51
C ASP A 493 -13.30 3.27 23.73
N ARG A 494 -14.28 2.42 23.44
CA ARG A 494 -14.12 1.19 22.66
C ARG A 494 -13.71 1.41 21.20
N LEU A 495 -13.90 2.60 20.61
CA LEU A 495 -13.54 2.87 19.21
C LEU A 495 -12.08 3.35 19.04
N THR A 496 -11.39 3.81 20.09
CA THR A 496 -10.05 4.43 20.02
C THR A 496 -8.93 3.66 20.75
N GLU A 497 -9.18 2.42 21.23
CA GLU A 497 -8.19 1.64 22.01
C GLU A 497 -6.84 1.35 21.31
N ASN A 498 -6.78 1.35 19.97
CA ASN A 498 -5.61 0.98 19.16
C ASN A 498 -5.07 2.11 18.28
N ALA A 499 -5.76 3.25 18.24
CA ALA A 499 -5.33 4.46 17.58
C ALA A 499 -6.01 5.65 18.25
N PRO A 500 -5.34 6.78 18.45
CA PRO A 500 -5.91 7.93 19.15
C PRO A 500 -7.17 8.47 18.49
N TRP A 501 -7.36 8.27 17.18
CA TRP A 501 -8.49 8.76 16.40
C TRP A 501 -9.30 7.62 15.74
N PRO A 502 -10.61 7.81 15.51
CA PRO A 502 -11.43 6.85 14.75
C PRO A 502 -11.10 6.90 13.25
N ASP A 503 -11.35 5.79 12.55
CA ASP A 503 -11.22 5.72 11.09
C ASP A 503 -12.43 6.29 10.36
N CYS A 504 -12.18 6.71 9.12
CA CYS A 504 -13.23 7.04 8.18
C CYS A 504 -13.66 5.79 7.42
N SER A 505 -14.92 5.72 7.03
CA SER A 505 -15.45 4.62 6.25
C SER A 505 -16.35 5.14 5.14
N ARG A 506 -16.54 4.31 4.12
CA ARG A 506 -17.31 4.69 2.93
C ARG A 506 -18.74 5.03 3.28
N SER A 507 -19.16 6.22 2.85
CA SER A 507 -20.54 6.68 2.87
C SER A 507 -21.15 6.60 1.47
N HIS A 508 -22.41 6.19 1.38
CA HIS A 508 -23.16 6.26 0.12
C HIS A 508 -24.64 6.55 0.36
N TYR A 509 -25.23 7.36 -0.51
CA TYR A 509 -26.62 7.74 -0.43
C TYR A 509 -27.54 6.63 -0.94
N THR A 510 -28.69 6.47 -0.31
CA THR A 510 -29.71 5.54 -0.81
C THR A 510 -30.52 6.21 -1.92
N GLY A 511 -30.78 5.46 -3.00
CA GLY A 511 -31.56 5.96 -4.14
C GLY A 511 -33.08 5.93 -3.96
N TYR A 512 -33.56 5.69 -2.73
CA TYR A 512 -34.96 5.36 -2.45
C TYR A 512 -35.49 6.03 -1.16
N PRO A 513 -35.49 7.38 -1.04
CA PRO A 513 -36.09 8.02 0.13
C PRO A 513 -37.61 7.79 0.13
N ARG A 514 -38.18 7.66 1.33
CA ARG A 514 -39.58 7.25 1.54
C ARG A 514 -40.29 8.14 2.56
N GLN A 515 -41.59 8.39 2.34
CA GLN A 515 -42.43 9.27 3.16
C GLN A 515 -43.78 8.61 3.47
N LYS A 516 -44.04 8.33 4.76
CA LYS A 516 -45.32 7.77 5.23
C LYS A 516 -46.43 8.82 5.21
N SER A 517 -47.55 8.46 4.60
CA SER A 517 -48.66 9.38 4.33
C SER A 517 -50.01 8.71 4.56
N GLU A 518 -51.02 9.52 4.89
CA GLU A 518 -52.41 9.08 4.98
C GLU A 518 -53.38 10.06 4.29
N VAL A 519 -54.42 9.53 3.63
CA VAL A 519 -55.53 10.30 3.06
C VAL A 519 -56.85 9.80 3.64
N ASP A 520 -57.64 10.72 4.17
CA ASP A 520 -59.02 10.48 4.61
C ASP A 520 -59.99 10.62 3.44
N PHE A 521 -60.82 9.60 3.20
CA PHE A 521 -61.90 9.64 2.20
C PHE A 521 -63.28 9.61 2.85
N TYR A 522 -64.14 10.53 2.45
CA TYR A 522 -65.58 10.42 2.69
C TYR A 522 -66.20 9.43 1.71
N PHE A 523 -66.89 8.42 2.23
CA PHE A 523 -67.56 7.44 1.39
C PHE A 523 -68.79 6.83 2.08
N ASP A 524 -69.96 7.12 1.51
CA ASP A 524 -71.24 6.55 1.94
C ASP A 524 -71.52 5.24 1.17
N GLY A 525 -70.74 4.20 1.46
CA GLY A 525 -70.82 2.88 0.83
C GLY A 525 -70.07 1.79 1.63
N ASP A 526 -70.08 0.55 1.14
CA ASP A 526 -69.37 -0.55 1.80
C ASP A 526 -67.89 -0.58 1.41
N CYS A 527 -67.01 -0.22 2.36
CA CYS A 527 -65.56 -0.28 2.20
C CYS A 527 -65.00 -1.69 2.43
N GLN A 528 -65.61 -2.51 3.31
CA GLN A 528 -65.02 -3.77 3.75
C GLN A 528 -64.99 -4.83 2.65
N SER A 529 -66.04 -4.91 1.83
CA SER A 529 -66.10 -5.84 0.69
C SER A 529 -65.33 -5.37 -0.54
N ASN A 530 -64.87 -4.11 -0.58
CA ASN A 530 -64.22 -3.46 -1.72
C ASN A 530 -62.74 -3.12 -1.52
N ASN A 531 -62.12 -3.54 -0.42
CA ASN A 531 -60.76 -3.13 -0.03
C ASN A 531 -59.72 -3.25 -1.18
N ALA A 532 -59.63 -4.42 -1.84
CA ALA A 532 -58.69 -4.63 -2.95
C ALA A 532 -58.95 -3.72 -4.17
N ASN A 533 -60.21 -3.37 -4.43
CA ASN A 533 -60.60 -2.47 -5.50
C ASN A 533 -60.26 -1.01 -5.15
N ILE A 534 -60.43 -0.65 -3.87
CA ILE A 534 -60.04 0.67 -3.34
C ILE A 534 -58.54 0.89 -3.48
N ILE A 535 -57.70 -0.10 -3.14
CA ILE A 535 -56.24 -0.04 -3.34
C ILE A 535 -55.90 0.22 -4.81
N GLN A 536 -56.43 -0.58 -5.74
CA GLN A 536 -56.14 -0.41 -7.18
C GLN A 536 -56.63 0.93 -7.73
N MET A 537 -57.76 1.43 -7.25
CA MET A 537 -58.28 2.74 -7.65
C MET A 537 -57.40 3.87 -7.11
N PHE A 538 -56.92 3.74 -5.87
CA PHE A 538 -56.00 4.70 -5.27
C PHE A 538 -54.66 4.74 -6.01
N GLU A 539 -54.08 3.59 -6.35
CA GLU A 539 -52.88 3.50 -7.19
C GLU A 539 -53.07 4.17 -8.56
N ARG A 540 -54.23 3.98 -9.20
CA ARG A 540 -54.54 4.67 -10.46
C ARG A 540 -54.69 6.17 -10.29
N LEU A 541 -55.34 6.62 -9.22
CA LEU A 541 -55.51 8.04 -8.91
C LEU A 541 -54.15 8.69 -8.68
N PHE A 542 -53.26 8.05 -7.92
CA PHE A 542 -51.88 8.53 -7.71
C PHE A 542 -51.10 8.64 -9.02
N ASN A 543 -51.22 7.66 -9.92
CA ASN A 543 -50.56 7.70 -11.24
C ASN A 543 -51.09 8.79 -12.20
N THR A 544 -52.14 9.54 -11.82
CA THR A 544 -52.62 10.71 -12.59
C THR A 544 -52.03 12.04 -12.12
N LEU A 545 -51.15 12.02 -11.12
CA LEU A 545 -50.43 13.19 -10.63
C LEU A 545 -49.29 13.57 -11.58
N ASP A 546 -49.12 14.86 -11.87
CA ASP A 546 -48.04 15.38 -12.70
C ASP A 546 -46.67 15.24 -12.00
N GLY A 547 -46.62 15.24 -10.67
CA GLY A 547 -45.43 14.99 -9.83
C GLY A 547 -44.99 13.52 -9.78
N ALA A 548 -45.85 12.59 -10.20
CA ALA A 548 -45.43 11.22 -10.52
C ALA A 548 -44.62 11.17 -11.84
N ALA A 549 -44.58 12.26 -12.62
CA ALA A 549 -43.77 12.38 -13.81
C ALA A 549 -42.34 12.85 -13.48
N THR A 550 -41.38 12.16 -14.10
CA THR A 550 -39.92 12.35 -14.06
C THR A 550 -39.48 13.81 -13.87
N SER A 551 -38.81 14.08 -12.75
CA SER A 551 -37.81 15.15 -12.70
C SER A 551 -36.47 14.58 -13.17
N GLY A 552 -35.54 15.41 -13.64
CA GLY A 552 -34.21 14.94 -14.10
C GLY A 552 -33.41 14.11 -13.08
N SER A 553 -33.87 14.01 -11.83
CA SER A 553 -33.23 13.36 -10.70
C SER A 553 -33.93 12.06 -10.24
N GLY A 554 -35.18 11.78 -10.67
CA GLY A 554 -35.95 10.61 -10.20
C GLY A 554 -37.46 10.62 -10.50
N THR A 555 -38.16 9.57 -10.07
CA THR A 555 -39.63 9.37 -10.16
C THR A 555 -40.26 9.00 -8.82
N CYS A 556 -41.49 9.42 -8.53
CA CYS A 556 -42.21 8.98 -7.32
C CYS A 556 -43.18 7.83 -7.60
N ASN A 557 -43.15 6.83 -6.73
CA ASN A 557 -44.09 5.70 -6.69
C ASN A 557 -44.77 5.65 -5.32
N ILE A 558 -45.82 4.83 -5.20
CA ILE A 558 -46.37 4.46 -3.89
C ILE A 558 -46.12 2.99 -3.56
N GLU A 559 -45.84 2.73 -2.30
CA GLU A 559 -45.66 1.40 -1.73
C GLU A 559 -46.48 1.24 -0.44
N ASN A 560 -46.58 0.01 0.08
CA ASN A 560 -47.23 -0.30 1.36
C ASN A 560 -48.68 0.25 1.53
N VAL A 561 -49.45 0.29 0.43
CA VAL A 561 -50.82 0.83 0.43
C VAL A 561 -51.77 -0.07 1.24
N ASN A 562 -52.39 0.50 2.28
CA ASN A 562 -53.32 -0.17 3.17
C ASN A 562 -54.59 0.66 3.41
N VAL A 563 -55.76 0.01 3.50
CA VAL A 563 -57.06 0.67 3.68
C VAL A 563 -57.68 0.29 5.02
N ALA A 564 -57.95 1.30 5.86
CA ALA A 564 -58.63 1.15 7.14
C ALA A 564 -60.10 1.61 7.02
N CYS A 565 -61.02 0.66 6.88
CA CYS A 565 -62.47 0.92 6.78
C CYS A 565 -63.11 1.22 8.15
N GLY A 566 -64.03 2.20 8.21
CA GLY A 566 -64.83 2.51 9.40
C GLY A 566 -64.18 3.51 10.35
N SER A 567 -63.17 4.26 9.90
CA SER A 567 -62.65 5.41 10.64
C SER A 567 -63.68 6.55 10.65
N THR A 568 -63.66 7.37 11.70
CA THR A 568 -64.37 8.67 11.68
C THR A 568 -63.44 9.66 11.00
N THR A 569 -63.81 10.14 9.80
CA THR A 569 -62.98 11.05 9.01
C THR A 569 -62.83 12.41 9.69
N ARG A 570 -61.62 12.99 9.66
CA ARG A 570 -61.38 14.36 10.14
C ARG A 570 -61.57 15.32 8.98
N SER A 571 -62.57 16.21 9.07
CA SER A 571 -62.66 17.38 8.18
C SER A 571 -62.26 18.63 8.97
N VAL A 572 -61.29 19.38 8.45
CA VAL A 572 -60.82 20.64 9.05
C VAL A 572 -61.82 21.78 8.79
N ALA A 573 -62.59 21.69 7.69
CA ALA A 573 -63.55 22.72 7.29
C ALA A 573 -64.92 22.62 7.98
N TYR A 574 -65.34 21.42 8.42
CA TYR A 574 -66.60 21.22 9.14
C TYR A 574 -66.54 20.00 10.09
N PRO A 575 -66.99 20.09 11.36
CA PRO A 575 -67.07 18.93 12.25
C PRO A 575 -68.26 18.06 11.85
N ARG A 576 -68.14 17.33 10.74
CA ARG A 576 -69.09 16.27 10.35
C ARG A 576 -68.41 14.93 10.46
N SER A 577 -68.82 14.15 11.45
CA SER A 577 -68.59 12.71 11.49
C SER A 577 -69.47 12.04 10.42
N GLY A 578 -68.86 11.36 9.45
CA GLY A 578 -69.56 10.58 8.43
C GLY A 578 -68.89 9.21 8.21
N PRO A 579 -69.54 8.28 7.49
CA PRO A 579 -68.90 7.04 7.07
C PRO A 579 -67.77 7.33 6.07
N GLY A 580 -66.64 6.65 6.25
CA GLY A 580 -65.45 6.81 5.42
C GLY A 580 -64.38 5.76 5.69
N PHE A 581 -63.21 5.96 5.08
CA PHE A 581 -62.04 5.12 5.25
C PHE A 581 -60.76 5.93 5.12
N VAL A 582 -59.66 5.40 5.65
CA VAL A 582 -58.31 5.99 5.55
C VAL A 582 -57.48 5.11 4.65
N VAL A 583 -56.71 5.73 3.75
CA VAL A 583 -55.67 5.05 2.97
C VAL A 583 -54.32 5.46 3.55
N GLN A 584 -53.53 4.49 3.99
CA GLN A 584 -52.16 4.67 4.48
C GLN A 584 -51.19 4.12 3.43
N PHE A 585 -50.12 4.84 3.12
CA PHE A 585 -49.18 4.47 2.05
C PHE A 585 -47.84 5.18 2.22
N ASP A 586 -46.82 4.67 1.55
CA ASP A 586 -45.50 5.28 1.48
C ASP A 586 -45.33 5.92 0.10
N ILE A 587 -44.94 7.19 0.03
CA ILE A 587 -44.46 7.82 -1.20
C ILE A 587 -42.96 7.52 -1.27
N VAL A 588 -42.50 6.88 -2.34
CA VAL A 588 -41.09 6.48 -2.53
C VAL A 588 -40.55 7.20 -3.75
N ALA A 589 -39.55 8.05 -3.58
CA ALA A 589 -38.82 8.61 -4.71
C ALA A 589 -37.73 7.64 -5.13
N VAL A 590 -37.60 7.41 -6.43
CA VAL A 590 -36.68 6.46 -7.03
C VAL A 590 -35.73 7.24 -7.92
N SER A 591 -34.43 7.16 -7.63
CA SER A 591 -33.42 7.79 -8.49
C SER A 591 -33.36 7.12 -9.86
N THR A 592 -33.11 7.93 -10.89
CA THR A 592 -32.72 7.42 -12.22
C THR A 592 -31.23 7.08 -12.30
N LEU A 593 -30.44 7.49 -11.30
CA LEU A 593 -29.02 7.21 -11.18
C LEU A 593 -28.80 5.93 -10.35
N PRO A 594 -27.75 5.14 -10.64
CA PRO A 594 -27.34 4.05 -9.77
C PRO A 594 -26.81 4.59 -8.43
N ALA A 595 -26.96 3.81 -7.36
CA ALA A 595 -26.72 4.25 -5.97
C ALA A 595 -25.30 4.83 -5.72
N ASP A 596 -24.29 4.32 -6.43
CA ASP A 596 -22.89 4.75 -6.36
C ASP A 596 -22.63 6.13 -7.01
N GLN A 597 -23.59 6.64 -7.80
CA GLN A 597 -23.49 7.93 -8.49
C GLN A 597 -24.36 9.03 -7.87
N ILE A 598 -25.11 8.70 -6.81
CA ILE A 598 -26.00 9.66 -6.15
C ILE A 598 -25.16 10.58 -5.28
N THR A 599 -25.28 11.89 -5.52
CA THR A 599 -24.64 12.92 -4.68
C THR A 599 -25.60 13.43 -3.61
N ALA A 600 -25.07 14.19 -2.64
CA ALA A 600 -25.88 14.91 -1.66
C ALA A 600 -26.92 15.84 -2.32
N VAL A 601 -26.57 16.42 -3.47
CA VAL A 601 -27.46 17.30 -4.25
C VAL A 601 -28.60 16.48 -4.87
N ASP A 602 -28.29 15.33 -5.46
CA ASP A 602 -29.29 14.44 -6.05
C ASP A 602 -30.25 13.90 -4.98
N GLN A 603 -29.74 13.57 -3.80
CA GLN A 603 -30.56 13.19 -2.67
C GLN A 603 -31.48 14.33 -2.21
N GLY A 604 -30.97 15.56 -2.15
CA GLY A 604 -31.78 16.74 -1.89
C GLY A 604 -32.91 16.86 -2.91
N ASP A 605 -32.63 16.68 -4.19
CA ASP A 605 -33.63 16.71 -5.26
C ASP A 605 -34.70 15.61 -5.13
N LEU A 606 -34.34 14.39 -4.72
CA LEU A 606 -35.32 13.32 -4.44
C LEU A 606 -36.26 13.69 -3.28
N MET A 607 -35.78 14.41 -2.27
CA MET A 607 -36.64 14.93 -1.20
C MET A 607 -37.58 16.02 -1.68
N PHE A 608 -37.12 16.90 -2.57
CA PHE A 608 -37.99 17.89 -3.20
C PHE A 608 -39.06 17.23 -4.07
N LEU A 609 -38.74 16.10 -4.71
CA LEU A 609 -39.71 15.32 -5.48
C LEU A 609 -40.78 14.68 -4.59
N LEU A 610 -40.40 14.10 -3.43
CA LEU A 610 -41.34 13.59 -2.42
C LEU A 610 -42.28 14.70 -1.94
N GLY A 611 -41.71 15.84 -1.53
CA GLY A 611 -42.49 17.00 -1.06
C GLY A 611 -43.42 17.57 -2.12
N GLY A 612 -42.97 17.68 -3.37
CA GLY A 612 -43.79 18.14 -4.49
C GLY A 612 -44.97 17.21 -4.79
N THR A 613 -44.74 15.89 -4.74
CA THR A 613 -45.80 14.89 -4.95
C THR A 613 -46.84 14.92 -3.84
N ALA A 614 -46.38 15.03 -2.58
CA ALA A 614 -47.28 15.14 -1.44
C ALA A 614 -48.12 16.42 -1.50
N TYR A 615 -47.53 17.53 -1.95
CA TYR A 615 -48.24 18.79 -2.14
C TYR A 615 -49.30 18.72 -3.24
N GLU A 616 -49.02 18.03 -4.35
CA GLU A 616 -50.01 17.88 -5.42
C GLU A 616 -51.24 17.06 -4.98
N ILE A 617 -51.05 16.04 -4.12
CA ILE A 617 -52.16 15.31 -3.50
C ILE A 617 -53.03 16.26 -2.69
N GLU A 618 -52.39 17.09 -1.85
CA GLU A 618 -53.06 18.07 -1.01
C GLU A 618 -53.83 19.11 -1.85
N ASP A 619 -53.21 19.69 -2.88
CA ASP A 619 -53.84 20.64 -3.80
C ASP A 619 -55.06 20.05 -4.53
N LYS A 620 -54.94 18.82 -5.02
CA LYS A 620 -56.08 18.13 -5.66
C LYS A 620 -57.19 17.79 -4.68
N ILE A 621 -56.89 17.55 -3.41
CA ILE A 621 -57.91 17.40 -2.36
C ILE A 621 -58.65 18.72 -2.16
N TYR A 622 -57.93 19.85 -2.04
CA TYR A 622 -58.53 21.17 -1.86
C TYR A 622 -59.37 21.61 -3.06
N SER A 623 -58.91 21.36 -4.30
CA SER A 623 -59.67 21.67 -5.52
C SER A 623 -60.83 20.70 -5.78
N GLY A 624 -60.92 19.60 -5.02
CA GLY A 624 -61.95 18.57 -5.18
C GLY A 624 -61.72 17.65 -6.39
N GLU A 625 -60.53 17.69 -6.97
CA GLU A 625 -60.10 16.83 -8.08
C GLU A 625 -59.56 15.46 -7.60
N PHE A 626 -59.20 15.33 -6.32
CA PHE A 626 -58.74 14.07 -5.72
C PHE A 626 -59.92 13.22 -5.23
N PHE A 627 -60.54 12.50 -6.16
CA PHE A 627 -61.66 11.61 -5.87
C PHE A 627 -61.59 10.31 -6.67
N MET A 628 -62.26 9.28 -6.16
CA MET A 628 -62.39 7.98 -6.81
C MET A 628 -63.86 7.56 -6.90
N THR A 629 -64.19 6.67 -7.84
CA THR A 629 -65.57 6.20 -8.03
C THR A 629 -65.68 4.72 -7.69
N ILE A 630 -66.23 4.40 -6.53
CA ILE A 630 -66.40 3.03 -6.04
C ILE A 630 -67.86 2.62 -6.27
N ASP A 631 -68.10 1.59 -7.09
CA ASP A 631 -69.46 1.10 -7.44
C ASP A 631 -70.44 2.19 -7.92
N GLY A 632 -69.93 3.16 -8.68
CA GLY A 632 -70.72 4.28 -9.21
C GLY A 632 -71.03 5.39 -8.18
N ARG A 633 -70.46 5.32 -6.98
CA ARG A 633 -70.52 6.37 -5.96
C ARG A 633 -69.17 7.07 -5.83
N ARG A 634 -69.20 8.39 -5.64
CA ARG A 634 -67.99 9.21 -5.47
C ARG A 634 -67.48 9.09 -4.04
N ALA A 635 -66.22 8.75 -3.87
CA ALA A 635 -65.47 8.88 -2.63
C ALA A 635 -64.53 10.08 -2.77
N GLU A 636 -64.70 11.08 -1.91
CA GLU A 636 -63.99 12.37 -1.99
C GLU A 636 -62.88 12.39 -0.94
N GLY A 637 -61.66 12.75 -1.34
CA GLY A 637 -60.58 13.03 -0.40
C GLY A 637 -60.93 14.26 0.43
N LEU A 638 -60.74 14.19 1.75
CA LEU A 638 -61.09 15.27 2.69
C LEU A 638 -59.89 15.89 3.37
N TYR A 639 -58.87 15.09 3.63
CA TYR A 639 -57.71 15.49 4.41
C TYR A 639 -56.52 14.62 4.03
N PHE A 640 -55.37 15.26 3.91
CA PHE A 640 -54.08 14.62 3.74
C PHE A 640 -53.24 14.86 4.99
N ALA A 641 -52.67 13.81 5.55
CA ALA A 641 -51.74 13.93 6.67
C ALA A 641 -50.41 13.28 6.31
N MET A 642 -49.34 14.01 6.58
CA MET A 642 -48.00 13.44 6.67
C MET A 642 -47.82 12.88 8.08
N THR A 643 -47.41 11.62 8.21
CA THR A 643 -47.13 11.04 9.53
C THR A 643 -45.68 11.31 9.89
N ALA A 644 -45.45 12.17 10.90
CA ALA A 644 -44.12 12.56 11.38
C ALA A 644 -43.28 13.28 10.29
N PRO A 645 -42.16 13.97 10.60
CA PRO A 645 -41.32 14.55 9.54
C PRO A 645 -40.89 13.45 8.57
N PRO A 646 -40.68 13.75 7.27
CA PRO A 646 -40.23 12.76 6.30
C PRO A 646 -39.01 12.03 6.87
N ALA A 647 -39.22 10.77 7.27
CA ALA A 647 -38.19 9.96 7.87
C ALA A 647 -37.44 9.32 6.70
N PHE A 648 -36.19 9.73 6.51
CA PHE A 648 -35.29 8.93 5.72
C PHE A 648 -35.07 7.59 6.42
N GLU A 649 -35.84 6.59 6.06
CA GLU A 649 -35.43 5.22 6.33
C GLU A 649 -34.49 4.82 5.19
N ALA A 650 -33.18 4.96 5.41
CA ALA A 650 -32.19 4.35 4.54
C ALA A 650 -32.21 2.84 4.78
N ASP A 651 -32.50 2.05 3.73
CA ASP A 651 -32.48 0.59 3.79
C ASP A 651 -31.04 0.07 3.70
N CYS A 652 -30.25 0.42 4.71
CA CYS A 652 -28.84 0.04 4.79
C CYS A 652 -28.73 -1.45 5.08
N GLN A 653 -27.84 -2.13 4.36
CA GLN A 653 -27.64 -3.56 4.52
C GLN A 653 -26.98 -3.89 5.87
N ASP A 654 -26.97 -5.16 6.24
CA ASP A 654 -26.22 -5.62 7.41
C ASP A 654 -24.74 -5.22 7.27
N GLY A 655 -24.14 -4.75 8.38
CA GLY A 655 -22.78 -4.17 8.37
C GLY A 655 -22.72 -2.66 8.02
N GLN A 656 -23.86 -2.03 7.72
CA GLN A 656 -23.96 -0.59 7.44
C GLN A 656 -24.83 0.12 8.49
N MET A 657 -24.34 1.25 9.01
CA MET A 657 -25.12 2.12 9.87
C MET A 657 -25.93 3.13 9.05
N THR A 658 -27.14 3.43 9.54
CA THR A 658 -28.00 4.45 8.94
C THR A 658 -27.68 5.79 9.60
N VAL A 659 -27.18 6.75 8.81
CA VAL A 659 -26.99 8.13 9.26
C VAL A 659 -28.16 8.95 8.75
N ILE A 660 -28.85 9.65 9.66
CA ILE A 660 -29.97 10.53 9.34
C ILE A 660 -29.62 11.95 9.80
N GLU A 661 -29.58 12.87 8.85
CA GLU A 661 -29.47 14.30 9.12
C GLU A 661 -30.76 15.02 8.68
N ASN A 662 -30.86 16.34 8.90
CA ASN A 662 -32.09 17.10 8.65
C ASN A 662 -32.62 17.01 7.21
N PHE A 663 -31.76 16.74 6.22
CA PHE A 663 -32.11 16.70 4.78
C PHE A 663 -31.37 15.60 3.99
N SER A 664 -30.76 14.63 4.67
CA SER A 664 -30.02 13.54 4.04
C SER A 664 -30.14 12.27 4.88
N ALA A 665 -30.11 11.11 4.22
CA ALA A 665 -29.70 9.89 4.89
C ALA A 665 -28.88 8.99 4.00
N TYR A 666 -27.81 8.47 4.57
CA TYR A 666 -26.88 7.64 3.85
C TYR A 666 -26.52 6.44 4.69
N CYS A 667 -26.05 5.43 3.99
CA CYS A 667 -25.47 4.27 4.61
C CYS A 667 -23.98 4.52 4.76
N LEU A 668 -23.52 4.38 5.99
CA LEU A 668 -22.10 4.41 6.31
C LEU A 668 -21.69 2.97 6.59
N GLU A 669 -20.73 2.46 5.82
CA GLU A 669 -20.17 1.14 6.04
C GLU A 669 -19.44 1.13 7.40
N CYS A 670 -19.56 0.06 8.18
CA CYS A 670 -18.74 -0.02 9.39
C CYS A 670 -17.26 -0.12 9.03
N PRO A 671 -16.38 0.72 9.63
CA PRO A 671 -14.94 0.67 9.36
C PRO A 671 -14.34 -0.70 9.65
N LYS A 672 -13.17 -0.99 9.06
CA LYS A 672 -12.42 -2.21 9.37
C LYS A 672 -12.21 -2.42 10.87
N GLY A 673 -12.20 -3.66 11.31
CA GLY A 673 -12.14 -4.03 12.72
C GLY A 673 -13.44 -3.78 13.48
N THR A 674 -14.51 -3.34 12.80
CA THR A 674 -15.84 -3.17 13.40
C THR A 674 -16.92 -3.84 12.57
N PHE A 675 -18.06 -4.11 13.20
CA PHE A 675 -19.25 -4.64 12.55
C PHE A 675 -20.51 -4.04 13.19
N LYS A 676 -21.67 -4.17 12.54
CA LYS A 676 -22.96 -3.75 13.09
C LYS A 676 -23.80 -4.95 13.52
N PRO A 677 -24.07 -5.13 14.83
CA PRO A 677 -25.03 -6.12 15.32
C PRO A 677 -26.46 -5.82 14.87
N ALA A 678 -27.28 -6.86 14.67
CA ALA A 678 -28.65 -6.75 14.18
C ALA A 678 -29.59 -5.92 15.10
N ASP A 679 -29.27 -5.82 16.39
CA ASP A 679 -30.02 -5.11 17.43
C ASP A 679 -29.43 -3.74 17.80
N ASN A 680 -28.35 -3.32 17.13
CA ASN A 680 -27.64 -2.08 17.43
C ASN A 680 -27.65 -1.10 16.24
N THR A 681 -27.69 0.20 16.53
CA THR A 681 -27.69 1.28 15.53
C THR A 681 -26.30 1.82 15.21
N SER A 682 -25.25 1.28 15.85
CA SER A 682 -23.85 1.74 15.74
C SER A 682 -22.88 0.58 15.55
N CYS A 683 -21.73 0.87 14.95
CA CYS A 683 -20.64 -0.08 14.76
C CYS A 683 -19.97 -0.42 16.11
N VAL A 684 -19.60 -1.68 16.28
CA VAL A 684 -18.88 -2.20 17.46
C VAL A 684 -17.63 -2.94 17.00
N LYS A 685 -16.55 -2.88 17.80
CA LYS A 685 -15.30 -3.58 17.48
C LYS A 685 -15.44 -5.10 17.58
N CYS A 686 -14.63 -5.80 16.78
CA CYS A 686 -14.36 -7.22 16.95
C CYS A 686 -13.68 -7.51 18.28
N ASP A 687 -14.01 -8.65 18.91
CA ASP A 687 -13.38 -9.05 20.17
C ASP A 687 -11.96 -9.60 19.94
N TYR A 688 -11.21 -9.88 21.01
CA TYR A 688 -9.81 -10.34 20.94
C TYR A 688 -9.58 -11.65 20.16
N GLN A 689 -10.63 -12.43 19.87
CA GLN A 689 -10.52 -13.68 19.11
C GLN A 689 -10.88 -13.48 17.63
N GLU A 690 -11.16 -12.25 17.23
CA GLU A 690 -11.81 -11.92 15.98
C GLU A 690 -11.12 -10.73 15.30
N TYR A 691 -11.15 -10.72 13.98
CA TYR A 691 -10.67 -9.63 13.13
C TYR A 691 -11.68 -9.36 12.01
N GLN A 692 -11.56 -8.22 11.35
CA GLN A 692 -12.48 -7.83 10.29
C GLN A 692 -11.75 -6.91 9.31
N ASP A 693 -11.63 -7.35 8.06
CA ASP A 693 -10.69 -6.88 7.04
C ASP A 693 -11.30 -6.11 5.87
N GLU A 694 -12.63 -5.97 5.83
CA GLU A 694 -13.37 -5.30 4.75
C GLU A 694 -14.45 -4.33 5.29
N GLU A 695 -14.52 -3.10 4.79
CA GLU A 695 -15.58 -2.18 5.21
C GLU A 695 -16.99 -2.78 5.00
N GLY A 696 -17.89 -2.54 5.94
CA GLY A 696 -19.30 -2.92 5.80
C GLY A 696 -19.61 -4.41 6.02
N GLN A 697 -18.68 -5.22 6.56
CA GLN A 697 -19.01 -6.61 6.92
C GLN A 697 -20.02 -6.67 8.08
N SER A 698 -20.95 -7.63 7.99
CA SER A 698 -22.01 -7.84 8.98
C SER A 698 -21.55 -8.53 10.27
N SER A 699 -20.34 -9.10 10.30
CA SER A 699 -19.79 -9.85 11.43
C SER A 699 -18.27 -9.96 11.34
N CYS A 700 -17.60 -10.14 12.48
CA CYS A 700 -16.15 -10.39 12.51
C CYS A 700 -15.82 -11.86 12.18
N LYS A 701 -14.62 -12.06 11.65
CA LYS A 701 -14.01 -13.37 11.36
C LYS A 701 -13.20 -13.82 12.57
N PHE A 702 -13.18 -15.12 12.88
CA PHE A 702 -12.31 -15.64 13.94
C PHE A 702 -10.85 -15.67 13.50
N CYS A 703 -9.94 -15.30 14.40
CA CYS A 703 -8.51 -15.52 14.23
C CYS A 703 -8.20 -17.02 14.08
N PRO A 704 -7.12 -17.40 13.36
CA PRO A 704 -6.66 -18.78 13.26
C PRO A 704 -6.51 -19.46 14.63
N ALA A 705 -6.74 -20.76 14.70
CA ALA A 705 -6.63 -21.51 15.96
C ALA A 705 -5.23 -21.35 16.59
N GLY A 706 -5.18 -20.97 17.87
CA GLY A 706 -3.92 -20.68 18.59
C GLY A 706 -3.43 -19.22 18.50
N THR A 707 -4.19 -18.35 17.83
CA THR A 707 -3.88 -16.91 17.71
C THR A 707 -5.04 -16.07 18.24
N ASN A 708 -4.74 -14.88 18.77
CA ASN A 708 -5.70 -13.85 19.15
C ASN A 708 -5.26 -12.50 18.58
N ALA A 709 -6.21 -11.63 18.33
CA ALA A 709 -5.98 -10.24 17.96
C ALA A 709 -5.18 -9.52 19.06
N VAL A 710 -4.17 -8.73 18.66
CA VAL A 710 -3.32 -7.94 19.58
C VAL A 710 -4.13 -6.91 20.39
N PHE A 711 -5.24 -6.43 19.80
CA PHE A 711 -6.16 -5.46 20.36
C PHE A 711 -7.58 -5.74 19.84
N ARG A 712 -8.61 -5.22 20.51
CA ARG A 712 -9.99 -5.26 19.99
C ARG A 712 -10.09 -4.44 18.72
N GLY A 713 -10.84 -4.97 17.75
CA GLY A 713 -11.00 -4.39 16.41
C GLY A 713 -9.77 -4.51 15.54
N ALA A 714 -9.12 -5.69 15.57
CA ALA A 714 -8.16 -6.10 14.55
C ALA A 714 -8.73 -5.92 13.15
N LYS A 715 -7.97 -5.23 12.29
CA LYS A 715 -8.36 -4.82 10.93
C LYS A 715 -7.84 -5.77 9.87
N ASP A 716 -6.90 -6.64 10.20
CA ASP A 716 -6.33 -7.61 9.27
C ASP A 716 -6.03 -8.93 9.99
N ILE A 717 -5.93 -10.03 9.24
CA ILE A 717 -5.50 -11.30 9.80
C ILE A 717 -4.09 -11.24 10.37
N ALA A 718 -3.24 -10.33 9.88
CA ALA A 718 -1.92 -10.05 10.44
C ALA A 718 -1.96 -9.50 11.87
N ASP A 719 -3.07 -8.89 12.29
CA ASP A 719 -3.29 -8.47 13.68
C ASP A 719 -3.60 -9.66 14.60
N CYS A 720 -3.90 -10.86 14.05
CA CYS A 720 -4.02 -12.09 14.81
C CYS A 720 -2.64 -12.70 15.06
N THR A 721 -2.10 -12.45 16.25
CA THR A 721 -0.79 -12.97 16.67
C THR A 721 -0.95 -14.19 17.57
N ALA A 722 0.10 -15.02 17.66
CA ALA A 722 0.11 -16.19 18.54
C ALA A 722 -0.27 -15.79 19.98
N HIS A 723 -1.25 -16.48 20.55
CA HIS A 723 -1.58 -16.35 21.96
C HIS A 723 -0.62 -17.23 22.76
N CYS A 724 -0.13 -16.72 23.89
CA CYS A 724 0.67 -17.49 24.83
C CYS A 724 -0.02 -18.82 25.17
N VAL A 725 0.69 -19.94 25.00
CA VAL A 725 0.16 -21.28 25.26
C VAL A 725 0.55 -21.73 26.67
N GLY A 726 -0.43 -21.82 27.57
CA GLY A 726 -0.33 -22.51 28.87
C GLY A 726 -1.44 -22.13 29.86
N ASP A 727 -1.82 -23.07 30.73
CA ASP A 727 -2.85 -22.87 31.78
C ASP A 727 -2.35 -21.90 32.87
N GLU A 728 -3.22 -21.02 33.38
CA GLU A 728 -3.00 -20.17 34.58
C GLU A 728 -1.95 -19.03 34.48
N SER A 729 -1.91 -18.28 33.38
CA SER A 729 -1.09 -17.05 33.22
C SER A 729 0.44 -17.27 33.29
N PRO A 730 1.02 -18.11 32.42
CA PRO A 730 2.41 -18.54 32.51
C PRO A 730 3.43 -17.54 31.93
N CYS A 731 2.99 -16.45 31.28
CA CYS A 731 3.85 -15.43 30.70
C CYS A 731 3.73 -14.11 31.47
N ALA A 732 4.85 -13.45 31.74
CA ALA A 732 4.98 -12.18 32.43
C ALA A 732 5.89 -11.24 31.63
N ASP A 733 5.79 -9.93 31.87
CA ASP A 733 6.75 -8.94 31.34
C ASP A 733 6.85 -8.96 29.79
N CYS A 734 5.70 -9.01 29.11
CA CYS A 734 5.61 -9.01 27.64
C CYS A 734 5.73 -7.61 27.05
N HIS A 735 6.58 -7.47 26.03
CA HIS A 735 6.83 -6.22 25.32
C HIS A 735 6.81 -6.44 23.81
N LEU A 736 6.22 -5.50 23.08
CA LEU A 736 6.17 -5.52 21.62
C LEU A 736 7.51 -5.03 21.05
N VAL A 737 8.18 -5.86 20.25
CA VAL A 737 9.47 -5.53 19.61
C VAL A 737 9.35 -5.83 18.11
N SER A 738 9.43 -4.80 17.27
CA SER A 738 9.41 -4.93 15.79
C SER A 738 8.22 -5.74 15.24
N GLY A 739 7.03 -5.53 15.80
CA GLY A 739 5.80 -6.20 15.36
C GLY A 739 5.60 -7.64 15.86
N SER A 740 6.46 -8.14 16.77
CA SER A 740 6.29 -9.42 17.44
C SER A 740 6.47 -9.28 18.96
N PHE A 741 5.67 -10.01 19.75
CA PHE A 741 5.79 -9.97 21.20
C PHE A 741 7.00 -10.78 21.68
N ARG A 742 7.79 -10.20 22.58
CA ARG A 742 8.73 -10.94 23.41
C ARG A 742 8.26 -10.87 24.86
N CYS A 743 8.02 -12.03 25.43
CA CYS A 743 7.60 -12.25 26.80
C CYS A 743 8.71 -12.90 27.62
N LYS A 744 8.50 -12.99 28.93
CA LYS A 744 9.24 -13.89 29.81
C LYS A 744 8.27 -14.91 30.40
N CYS A 745 8.72 -16.12 30.69
CA CYS A 745 7.93 -17.03 31.50
C CYS A 745 7.89 -16.51 32.95
N ALA A 746 6.76 -16.70 33.64
CA ALA A 746 6.61 -16.34 35.04
C ALA A 746 7.53 -17.22 35.92
N ASN A 747 7.83 -16.79 37.15
CA ASN A 747 8.63 -17.62 38.06
C ASN A 747 8.00 -19.01 38.27
N GLY A 748 8.79 -20.08 38.13
CA GLY A 748 8.32 -21.47 38.14
C GLY A 748 7.82 -21.98 36.78
N TRP A 749 8.16 -21.28 35.70
CA TRP A 749 7.84 -21.64 34.32
C TRP A 749 9.03 -21.35 33.41
N VAL A 750 9.22 -22.19 32.38
CA VAL A 750 10.28 -22.06 31.38
C VAL A 750 9.78 -22.48 30.00
N GLY A 751 10.44 -22.02 28.94
CA GLY A 751 10.07 -22.41 27.58
C GLY A 751 10.78 -21.58 26.52
N SER A 752 10.06 -21.21 25.46
CA SER A 752 10.66 -20.62 24.27
C SER A 752 11.46 -19.35 24.59
N SER A 753 12.54 -19.11 23.83
CA SER A 753 13.40 -17.92 24.01
C SER A 753 12.70 -16.57 23.86
N ASP A 754 11.54 -16.52 23.21
CA ASP A 754 10.66 -15.34 23.11
C ASP A 754 9.57 -15.31 24.20
N GLY A 755 9.54 -16.31 25.09
CA GLY A 755 8.62 -16.43 26.23
C GLY A 755 7.14 -16.61 25.85
N LEU A 756 6.86 -16.94 24.59
CA LEU A 756 5.49 -17.11 24.08
C LEU A 756 4.93 -18.51 24.33
N VAL A 757 5.79 -19.50 24.59
CA VAL A 757 5.41 -20.86 25.01
C VAL A 757 6.10 -21.15 26.33
N CYS A 758 5.34 -21.44 27.38
CA CYS A 758 5.87 -21.71 28.72
C CYS A 758 5.26 -23.00 29.29
N GLY A 759 6.12 -23.90 29.75
CA GLY A 759 5.79 -25.09 30.53
C GLY A 759 6.10 -24.87 32.01
N ARG A 760 5.52 -25.69 32.88
CA ARG A 760 5.84 -25.69 34.31
C ARG A 760 7.27 -26.19 34.49
N ASP A 761 8.00 -25.54 35.38
CA ASP A 761 9.36 -25.88 35.81
C ASP A 761 9.32 -25.96 37.35
N GLY A 762 9.08 -27.17 37.84
CA GLY A 762 8.72 -27.43 39.23
C GLY A 762 9.88 -27.25 40.23
N ASP A 763 11.09 -27.57 39.81
CA ASP A 763 12.33 -27.54 40.60
C ASP A 763 13.27 -26.38 40.19
N MET A 764 12.87 -25.58 39.21
CA MET A 764 13.49 -24.32 38.79
C MET A 764 14.89 -24.48 38.22
N ASP A 765 15.09 -25.51 37.41
CA ASP A 765 16.37 -25.82 36.77
C ASP A 765 16.51 -25.30 35.33
N GLY A 766 15.40 -24.78 34.78
CA GLY A 766 15.36 -24.21 33.44
C GLY A 766 14.82 -25.17 32.37
N PHE A 767 14.31 -26.35 32.75
CA PHE A 767 13.66 -27.30 31.84
C PHE A 767 12.20 -27.55 32.23
N SER A 768 11.38 -27.95 31.26
CA SER A 768 9.94 -28.08 31.50
C SER A 768 9.56 -29.49 31.94
N ASP A 769 8.79 -29.65 33.03
CA ASP A 769 8.34 -30.95 33.58
C ASP A 769 7.52 -31.80 32.59
N ALA A 770 6.96 -31.17 31.56
CA ALA A 770 6.06 -31.81 30.59
C ALA A 770 6.32 -31.31 29.16
N PRO A 771 6.05 -32.12 28.12
CA PRO A 771 6.36 -31.73 26.75
C PRO A 771 5.60 -30.46 26.31
N ILE A 772 6.34 -29.45 25.86
CA ILE A 772 5.81 -28.21 25.27
C ILE A 772 6.28 -28.06 23.82
N SER A 773 5.45 -27.49 22.94
CA SER A 773 5.72 -27.40 21.50
C SER A 773 6.04 -25.96 21.09
N CYS A 774 7.33 -25.65 20.89
CA CYS A 774 7.78 -24.28 20.58
C CYS A 774 8.57 -24.12 19.28
N GLY A 775 8.68 -25.17 18.46
CA GLY A 775 9.19 -25.08 17.09
C GLY A 775 10.68 -24.77 16.93
N ASN A 776 11.46 -24.70 18.01
CA ASN A 776 12.92 -24.48 18.01
C ASN A 776 13.62 -25.34 19.10
N GLU A 777 14.95 -25.27 19.18
CA GLU A 777 15.80 -26.06 20.11
C GLU A 777 15.67 -25.64 21.59
N THR A 778 14.80 -24.67 21.94
CA THR A 778 14.77 -24.05 23.29
C THR A 778 13.78 -24.67 24.27
N CYS A 779 13.02 -25.69 23.88
CA CYS A 779 12.12 -26.41 24.80
C CYS A 779 12.50 -27.88 24.87
N ILE A 780 13.41 -28.17 25.78
CA ILE A 780 13.85 -29.53 26.11
C ILE A 780 12.98 -30.01 27.29
N LEU A 781 12.48 -31.24 27.19
CA LEU A 781 11.74 -31.90 28.27
C LEU A 781 12.73 -32.23 29.39
N ASP A 782 12.37 -31.88 30.61
CA ASP A 782 13.18 -32.20 31.77
C ASP A 782 13.24 -33.72 31.99
N ASN A 783 14.47 -34.26 32.02
CA ASN A 783 14.73 -35.67 32.30
C ASN A 783 14.73 -36.01 33.80
N CYS A 784 14.63 -35.01 34.70
CA CYS A 784 14.39 -35.17 36.13
C CYS A 784 13.39 -34.14 36.72
N PRO A 785 12.07 -34.21 36.40
CA PRO A 785 11.02 -33.21 36.76
C PRO A 785 10.77 -32.84 38.23
N GLY A 786 11.58 -33.32 39.17
CA GLY A 786 11.47 -32.99 40.60
C GLY A 786 12.80 -32.82 41.31
N GLU A 787 13.93 -32.86 40.60
CA GLU A 787 15.27 -32.72 41.15
C GLU A 787 16.11 -31.82 40.24
N HIS A 788 16.42 -30.61 40.70
CA HIS A 788 17.13 -29.58 39.94
C HIS A 788 18.44 -30.08 39.28
N ASN A 789 18.47 -30.23 37.95
CA ASN A 789 19.60 -30.73 37.18
C ASN A 789 19.81 -29.96 35.85
N PRO A 790 20.33 -28.71 35.92
CA PRO A 790 20.40 -27.81 34.77
C PRO A 790 21.37 -28.22 33.64
N ASP A 791 22.16 -29.28 33.82
CA ASP A 791 23.03 -29.84 32.79
C ASP A 791 22.37 -30.98 31.98
N GLN A 792 21.22 -31.48 32.44
CA GLN A 792 20.40 -32.52 31.78
C GLN A 792 21.24 -33.71 31.30
N LEU A 793 22.28 -34.06 32.08
CA LEU A 793 23.12 -35.21 31.77
C LEU A 793 22.29 -36.50 31.83
N ASP A 794 22.53 -37.38 30.87
CA ASP A 794 21.86 -38.65 30.66
C ASP A 794 22.91 -39.58 30.02
N MET A 795 23.70 -40.22 30.87
CA MET A 795 24.89 -40.99 30.48
C MET A 795 24.51 -42.21 29.64
N ASP A 796 23.42 -42.91 29.97
CA ASP A 796 22.98 -44.11 29.26
C ASP A 796 21.95 -43.85 28.13
N ASN A 797 21.45 -42.61 28.04
CA ASN A 797 20.48 -42.12 27.05
C ASN A 797 19.11 -42.84 27.12
N ASP A 798 18.68 -43.28 28.30
CA ASP A 798 17.36 -43.90 28.49
C ASP A 798 16.22 -42.86 28.64
N GLY A 799 16.59 -41.58 28.76
CA GLY A 799 15.69 -40.44 28.91
C GLY A 799 15.43 -40.03 30.36
N LYS A 800 16.13 -40.61 31.34
CA LYS A 800 16.14 -40.25 32.75
C LYS A 800 17.51 -39.62 33.09
N GLY A 801 17.51 -38.50 33.79
CA GLY A 801 18.77 -37.79 34.04
C GLY A 801 19.62 -38.44 35.13
N ASP A 802 20.94 -38.30 35.05
CA ASP A 802 21.93 -38.91 35.97
C ASP A 802 21.60 -38.66 37.45
N VAL A 803 21.06 -37.48 37.76
CA VAL A 803 20.74 -37.06 39.14
C VAL A 803 19.55 -37.83 39.73
N CYS A 804 18.57 -38.18 38.90
CA CYS A 804 17.40 -38.94 39.31
C CYS A 804 17.47 -40.41 38.89
N ASP A 805 18.59 -40.83 38.28
CA ASP A 805 18.81 -42.22 37.92
C ASP A 805 19.40 -43.07 39.05
N ASP A 806 18.83 -44.26 39.22
CA ASP A 806 19.32 -45.25 40.17
C ASP A 806 20.41 -46.15 39.56
N ASP A 807 20.63 -46.08 38.23
CA ASP A 807 21.57 -46.86 37.41
C ASP A 807 22.09 -45.95 36.27
N ILE A 808 23.05 -45.07 36.58
CA ILE A 808 23.44 -43.93 35.72
C ILE A 808 24.02 -44.38 34.38
N ASP A 809 24.76 -45.49 34.35
CA ASP A 809 25.45 -45.94 33.15
C ASP A 809 24.73 -47.08 32.41
N GLY A 810 23.57 -47.50 32.92
CA GLY A 810 22.65 -48.44 32.28
C GLY A 810 23.21 -49.86 32.14
N ASP A 811 24.18 -50.22 32.97
CA ASP A 811 24.84 -51.53 32.92
C ASP A 811 24.00 -52.65 33.57
N GLY A 812 22.95 -52.27 34.32
CA GLY A 812 22.02 -53.14 35.03
C GLY A 812 22.33 -53.32 36.51
N VAL A 813 23.30 -52.59 37.07
CA VAL A 813 23.68 -52.57 38.49
C VAL A 813 23.43 -51.17 39.06
N SER A 814 22.61 -51.08 40.11
CA SER A 814 22.29 -49.77 40.71
C SER A 814 23.53 -49.07 41.27
N ASN A 815 23.61 -47.73 41.15
CA ASN A 815 24.72 -46.88 41.56
C ASN A 815 25.29 -47.20 42.96
N ASP A 816 24.43 -47.48 43.94
CA ASP A 816 24.83 -47.78 45.33
C ASP A 816 25.55 -49.14 45.49
N GLN A 817 25.43 -50.01 44.49
CA GLN A 817 26.02 -51.36 44.44
C GLN A 817 27.06 -51.50 43.33
N ASP A 818 27.21 -50.46 42.51
CA ASP A 818 28.10 -50.43 41.38
C ASP A 818 29.51 -49.98 41.79
N ASN A 819 30.51 -50.74 41.40
CA ASN A 819 31.91 -50.38 41.63
C ASN A 819 32.50 -49.51 40.50
N CYS A 820 31.78 -49.28 39.40
CA CYS A 820 32.05 -48.21 38.42
C CYS A 820 30.77 -47.45 38.02
N PRO A 821 30.18 -46.62 38.92
CA PRO A 821 28.86 -45.97 38.72
C PRO A 821 28.68 -45.02 37.53
N MET A 822 29.68 -44.86 36.68
CA MET A 822 29.73 -43.91 35.56
C MET A 822 30.29 -44.56 34.29
N ASP A 823 30.70 -45.84 34.35
CA ASP A 823 31.41 -46.55 33.29
C ASP A 823 30.85 -47.99 33.22
N PRO A 824 30.05 -48.33 32.18
CA PRO A 824 29.25 -49.56 32.19
C PRO A 824 30.10 -50.82 32.38
N ASN A 825 29.93 -51.53 33.50
CA ASN A 825 30.65 -52.75 33.82
C ASN A 825 29.77 -53.85 34.48
N PRO A 826 28.85 -54.48 33.71
CA PRO A 826 27.83 -55.37 34.28
C PRO A 826 28.38 -56.61 35.03
N ASP A 827 29.67 -56.91 34.85
CA ASP A 827 30.36 -58.02 35.51
C ASP A 827 31.02 -57.66 36.85
N GLN A 828 31.05 -56.36 37.19
CA GLN A 828 31.50 -55.81 38.48
C GLN A 828 32.89 -56.32 38.90
N ILE A 829 33.78 -56.55 37.92
CA ILE A 829 35.12 -57.09 38.19
C ILE A 829 35.95 -56.07 38.99
N ASP A 830 36.39 -56.47 40.17
CA ASP A 830 37.35 -55.76 41.03
C ASP A 830 38.58 -56.67 41.24
N SER A 831 39.67 -56.37 40.53
CA SER A 831 40.85 -57.23 40.43
C SER A 831 41.78 -57.16 41.63
N ASP A 832 41.76 -56.06 42.39
CA ASP A 832 42.65 -55.86 43.54
C ASP A 832 41.91 -55.74 44.88
N GLY A 833 40.58 -55.67 44.84
CA GLY A 833 39.67 -55.81 45.98
C GLY A 833 39.50 -54.53 46.78
N ASP A 834 39.70 -53.37 46.16
CA ASP A 834 39.66 -52.07 46.82
C ASP A 834 38.27 -51.41 46.81
N GLY A 835 37.32 -51.99 46.06
CA GLY A 835 35.95 -51.51 45.93
C GLY A 835 35.70 -50.61 44.72
N ILE A 836 36.70 -50.34 43.87
CA ILE A 836 36.58 -49.67 42.58
C ILE A 836 36.71 -50.73 41.47
N GLY A 837 35.82 -50.68 40.47
CA GLY A 837 35.81 -51.67 39.40
C GLY A 837 37.03 -51.49 38.48
N SER A 838 37.55 -52.60 37.98
CA SER A 838 38.75 -52.64 37.13
C SER A 838 38.64 -51.84 35.83
N LEU A 839 37.43 -51.46 35.42
CA LEU A 839 37.19 -50.61 34.25
C LEU A 839 37.51 -49.14 34.53
N CYS A 840 37.07 -48.62 35.67
CA CYS A 840 37.22 -47.22 36.09
C CYS A 840 38.38 -47.01 37.09
N ASP A 841 39.08 -48.08 37.46
CA ASP A 841 40.21 -48.02 38.37
C ASP A 841 41.49 -47.54 37.64
N ASN A 842 42.00 -46.38 38.05
CA ASN A 842 43.25 -45.81 37.56
C ASN A 842 44.50 -46.55 38.03
N CYS A 843 44.34 -47.60 38.84
CA CYS A 843 45.35 -48.50 39.37
C CYS A 843 44.88 -49.96 39.54
N VAL A 844 44.27 -50.56 38.50
CA VAL A 844 43.70 -51.94 38.36
C VAL A 844 44.31 -53.13 39.15
N SER A 845 45.55 -53.02 39.64
CA SER A 845 46.25 -54.08 40.39
C SER A 845 46.82 -53.63 41.74
N THR A 846 46.55 -52.41 42.18
CA THR A 846 47.09 -51.80 43.40
C THR A 846 46.00 -51.05 44.16
N PRO A 847 45.51 -51.58 45.30
CA PRO A 847 44.35 -51.03 45.99
C PRO A 847 44.50 -49.55 46.35
N ASN A 848 43.61 -48.72 45.82
CA ASN A 848 43.55 -47.28 46.03
C ASN A 848 42.11 -46.74 45.94
N PRO A 849 41.25 -46.99 46.95
CA PRO A 849 39.82 -46.68 46.87
C PRO A 849 39.49 -45.19 46.63
N GLY A 850 40.44 -44.28 46.85
CA GLY A 850 40.28 -42.84 46.64
C GLY A 850 40.72 -42.34 45.26
N GLN A 851 41.22 -43.20 44.37
CA GLN A 851 41.53 -42.92 42.96
C GLN A 851 42.34 -41.63 42.72
N ALA A 852 43.20 -41.24 43.67
CA ALA A 852 43.93 -39.98 43.60
C ALA A 852 44.92 -39.96 42.43
N ASN A 853 44.88 -38.87 41.65
CA ASN A 853 45.78 -38.65 40.53
C ASN A 853 46.22 -37.18 40.45
N SER A 854 47.46 -36.92 40.87
CA SER A 854 48.06 -35.59 40.90
C SER A 854 48.78 -35.21 39.60
N GLY A 855 48.75 -36.08 38.58
CA GLY A 855 49.39 -35.89 37.28
C GLY A 855 48.39 -35.72 36.13
N ASP A 856 48.89 -35.38 34.95
CA ASP A 856 48.15 -35.21 33.69
C ASP A 856 47.98 -36.51 32.88
N GLY A 857 48.39 -37.66 33.43
CA GLY A 857 48.25 -38.99 32.82
C GLY A 857 47.11 -39.82 33.43
N ALA A 858 46.67 -40.89 32.77
CA ALA A 858 45.56 -41.74 33.22
C ALA A 858 45.89 -42.73 34.37
N THR A 859 47.13 -42.74 34.87
CA THR A 859 47.60 -43.69 35.89
C THR A 859 47.66 -43.03 37.27
N GLY A 860 47.00 -43.64 38.26
CA GLY A 860 46.86 -43.10 39.60
C GLY A 860 48.15 -43.04 40.42
N ASP A 861 48.12 -42.20 41.45
CA ASP A 861 49.28 -41.93 42.32
C ASP A 861 49.73 -43.18 43.09
N ALA A 862 48.80 -44.09 43.43
CA ALA A 862 49.09 -45.27 44.25
C ALA A 862 49.92 -46.32 43.50
N CYS A 863 49.51 -46.72 42.30
CA CYS A 863 50.28 -47.62 41.45
C CYS A 863 51.55 -46.94 40.91
N ARG A 864 51.53 -45.62 40.70
CA ARG A 864 52.76 -44.85 40.44
C ARG A 864 53.72 -44.88 41.62
N ALA A 865 53.24 -44.74 42.85
CA ALA A 865 54.06 -44.84 44.06
C ALA A 865 54.58 -46.27 44.29
N VAL A 866 53.80 -47.31 43.99
CA VAL A 866 54.26 -48.70 44.01
C VAL A 866 55.31 -48.95 42.92
N LEU A 867 55.13 -48.40 41.72
CA LEU A 867 56.12 -48.42 40.64
C LEU A 867 57.40 -47.67 41.06
N GLU A 868 57.27 -46.50 41.68
CA GLU A 868 58.38 -45.72 42.23
C GLU A 868 59.06 -46.44 43.41
N GLU A 869 58.33 -47.19 44.26
CA GLU A 869 58.90 -48.00 45.33
C GLU A 869 59.62 -49.24 44.77
N VAL A 870 59.12 -49.84 43.68
CA VAL A 870 59.82 -50.90 42.94
C VAL A 870 61.07 -50.34 42.26
N ILE A 871 61.01 -49.13 41.67
CA ILE A 871 62.15 -48.40 41.10
C ILE A 871 63.16 -47.98 42.19
N ALA A 872 62.69 -47.57 43.36
CA ALA A 872 63.53 -47.20 44.52
C ALA A 872 64.14 -48.44 45.20
N LYS A 873 63.44 -49.58 45.24
CA LYS A 873 64.04 -50.87 45.63
C LYS A 873 65.07 -51.36 44.63
N LEU A 874 64.96 -50.97 43.36
CA LEU A 874 66.00 -51.16 42.34
C LEU A 874 67.16 -50.15 42.47
N CYS A 875 66.99 -49.05 43.23
CA CYS A 875 67.97 -47.98 43.43
C CYS A 875 68.11 -47.55 44.90
N GLU A 876 68.85 -48.31 45.74
CA GLU A 876 69.63 -47.86 46.93
C GLU A 876 70.27 -49.10 47.64
N ASN A 877 71.46 -49.10 48.26
CA ASN A 877 72.40 -48.02 48.61
C ASN A 877 73.84 -48.52 48.91
N LEU A 878 74.87 -47.67 48.72
CA LEU A 878 76.21 -47.81 49.34
C LEU A 878 76.45 -46.65 50.36
N PRO A 879 77.39 -46.80 51.32
CA PRO A 879 77.40 -46.05 52.59
C PRO A 879 77.80 -44.56 52.54
N ASP A 880 78.04 -43.96 51.38
CA ASP A 880 78.56 -42.59 51.27
C ASP A 880 77.57 -41.56 50.69
N GLY A 881 76.34 -41.97 50.37
CA GLY A 881 75.27 -41.05 50.00
C GLY A 881 75.39 -40.41 48.62
N SER A 882 76.00 -41.11 47.65
CA SER A 882 75.99 -40.70 46.24
C SER A 882 75.29 -41.73 45.33
N PHE A 883 74.46 -41.25 44.39
CA PHE A 883 73.73 -42.07 43.40
C PHE A 883 74.49 -42.17 42.06
N ARG A 884 74.47 -43.34 41.40
CA ARG A 884 74.81 -43.48 39.97
C ARG A 884 73.58 -43.99 39.19
N PRO A 885 73.29 -43.46 37.99
CA PRO A 885 72.15 -43.92 37.19
C PRO A 885 72.43 -45.27 36.51
N HIS A 886 71.44 -46.17 36.52
CA HIS A 886 71.35 -47.38 35.69
C HIS A 886 70.57 -47.03 34.40
N PRO A 887 70.99 -47.52 33.22
CA PRO A 887 70.42 -47.05 31.95
C PRO A 887 69.10 -47.75 31.67
N HIS A 888 68.01 -46.98 31.69
CA HIS A 888 66.84 -47.05 30.83
C HIS A 888 65.75 -46.17 31.46
N ASP A 889 65.79 -44.88 31.17
CA ASP A 889 64.57 -44.07 31.17
C ASP A 889 64.50 -43.25 29.89
N CYS A 890 63.30 -43.25 29.31
CA CYS A 890 62.94 -42.79 27.99
C CYS A 890 62.38 -41.37 28.09
N SER A 891 63.16 -40.36 27.72
CA SER A 891 62.79 -39.46 26.62
C SER A 891 63.73 -38.24 26.52
N MET A 892 64.41 -38.19 25.37
CA MET A 892 64.79 -37.02 24.59
C MET A 892 66.01 -36.14 24.98
N TYR A 893 67.02 -36.28 24.09
CA TYR A 893 68.15 -35.41 23.72
C TYR A 893 69.33 -35.22 24.70
N VAL A 894 70.53 -35.72 24.34
CA VAL A 894 71.58 -34.97 23.60
C VAL A 894 72.69 -35.93 23.11
N GLN A 895 73.24 -35.56 21.95
CA GLN A 895 74.29 -36.13 21.10
C GLN A 895 75.57 -36.75 21.75
N CYS A 896 75.95 -37.91 21.19
CA CYS A 896 77.28 -38.45 20.84
C CYS A 896 78.55 -38.15 21.68
N HIS A 897 79.30 -39.21 22.04
CA HIS A 897 80.39 -39.71 21.16
C HIS A 897 81.04 -41.07 21.57
N GLN A 898 81.20 -41.94 20.55
CA GLN A 898 82.14 -43.07 20.38
C GLN A 898 81.87 -44.38 21.17
N ALA A 899 81.85 -45.58 20.59
CA ALA A 899 82.20 -46.03 19.24
C ALA A 899 81.47 -47.35 18.89
N GLY A 900 80.77 -47.33 17.75
CA GLY A 900 80.50 -48.44 16.83
C GLY A 900 80.03 -49.79 17.39
N HIS A 901 78.74 -50.07 17.28
CA HIS A 901 78.15 -51.32 16.75
C HIS A 901 76.61 -51.19 16.81
N ASP A 902 75.94 -51.20 15.65
CA ASP A 902 74.47 -51.23 15.57
C ASP A 902 73.97 -52.67 15.71
N ALA A 903 72.99 -52.89 16.60
CA ALA A 903 72.12 -54.07 16.56
C ALA A 903 70.66 -53.60 16.63
N VAL A 904 69.90 -53.92 15.59
CA VAL A 904 68.49 -53.59 15.41
C VAL A 904 67.62 -54.69 16.03
N PHE A 905 66.61 -54.33 16.82
CA PHE A 905 65.45 -55.20 17.05
C PHE A 905 64.25 -54.63 16.29
N ASN A 906 63.63 -55.47 15.46
CA ASN A 906 62.39 -55.18 14.74
C ASN A 906 61.19 -55.49 15.64
N CYS A 907 60.35 -54.49 15.92
CA CYS A 907 58.96 -54.72 16.33
C CYS A 907 58.01 -54.01 15.34
N PRO A 908 56.84 -54.58 15.00
CA PRO A 908 55.92 -54.00 14.02
C PRO A 908 55.30 -52.69 14.50
N PRO A 909 54.91 -51.78 13.59
CA PRO A 909 54.35 -50.49 13.96
C PRO A 909 52.86 -50.65 14.31
N ALA A 910 52.52 -50.70 15.61
CA ALA A 910 51.23 -50.28 16.21
C ALA A 910 51.00 -50.72 17.68
N THR A 911 52.02 -51.04 18.48
CA THR A 911 51.81 -51.42 19.89
C THR A 911 51.65 -50.17 20.78
N ARG A 912 50.46 -49.98 21.39
CA ARG A 912 50.19 -48.93 22.40
C ARG A 912 50.66 -49.37 23.78
N TRP A 913 50.96 -48.40 24.66
CA TRP A 913 51.44 -48.62 26.02
C TRP A 913 50.31 -49.15 26.92
N SER A 914 50.19 -50.47 26.97
CA SER A 914 49.45 -51.20 27.99
C SER A 914 50.26 -52.43 28.42
N GLN A 915 49.68 -53.25 29.29
CA GLN A 915 50.15 -54.51 29.92
C GLN A 915 51.01 -55.49 29.08
N GLU A 916 51.22 -55.27 27.78
CA GLU A 916 52.02 -56.12 26.89
C GLU A 916 53.56 -55.97 27.05
N LEU A 917 54.05 -54.95 27.77
CA LEU A 917 55.48 -54.84 28.12
C LEU A 917 55.90 -55.83 29.21
N LEU A 918 54.96 -56.26 30.07
CA LEU A 918 55.22 -57.24 31.15
C LEU A 918 55.53 -58.65 30.61
N THR A 919 55.07 -58.98 29.40
CA THR A 919 55.36 -60.26 28.74
C THR A 919 56.72 -60.31 28.05
N CYS A 920 57.33 -59.17 27.72
CA CYS A 920 58.71 -59.13 27.20
C CYS A 920 59.77 -59.18 28.31
N ALA A 921 59.43 -58.75 29.53
CA ALA A 921 60.38 -58.71 30.65
C ALA A 921 60.64 -60.08 31.31
N SER A 922 59.89 -61.14 30.95
CA SER A 922 59.97 -62.44 31.63
C SER A 922 60.82 -63.51 30.93
N SER A 923 61.61 -63.19 29.90
CA SER A 923 62.53 -64.17 29.30
C SER A 923 63.97 -63.98 29.77
N ASP A 924 64.31 -64.64 30.88
CA ASP A 924 65.68 -64.81 31.40
C ASP A 924 66.57 -65.59 30.41
N GLN A 925 67.10 -64.97 29.38
CA GLN A 925 68.30 -65.44 28.67
C GLN A 925 68.91 -64.28 27.87
N VAL A 926 70.09 -63.80 28.28
CA VAL A 926 71.36 -63.95 27.51
C VAL A 926 72.49 -63.27 28.29
N THR A 927 73.58 -64.03 28.45
CA THR A 927 74.88 -63.63 28.96
C THR A 927 75.71 -62.91 27.90
N CYS A 928 76.52 -61.94 28.32
CA CYS A 928 77.73 -61.50 27.62
C CYS A 928 78.86 -61.31 28.65
N GLY A 929 80.07 -61.77 28.32
CA GLY A 929 81.21 -61.97 29.22
C GLY A 929 81.97 -60.72 29.65
#